data_AF-A0A1Q6EBA4-F1
#
_entry.id   AF-A0A1Q6EBA4-F1
#
_cell.length_a   1.000
_cell.length_b   1.000
_cell.length_c   1.000
_cell.angle_alpha   90.00
_cell.angle_beta   90.00
_cell.angle_gamma   90.00
#
_symmetry.space_group_name_H-M   'P 1'
#
loop_
_entity.id
_entity.type
_entity.pdbx_description
1 polymer ?
#
loop_
_entity_poly.entity_id
_entity_poly.type
_entity_poly.pdbx_seq_one_letter_code
_entity_poly.pdbx_strand_id
1 'polypeptide(L)'
;MDIESLITDLAFILILGAAVTLLFKWIKQPVVLGYIVAGFLASPNFEPLPSVANEANIEFWAQIGIIVLLFSLGLEFNFKKLMNTGGSAVVTALIIVIGMMFTGFAIGTLLGFSYINSIFLGGMLSMSSTTIIIKALNDLGLKQKKFAALVFAVLVVEDLFAVLMMVILSSIAVNDSVEGSEMLLSIGKLVFFLIIWFLVGVFVLPSMLNKTRRFLNNETLLIISMGLCLGMAVFSVACGFSLALGAFVMGSILAGTSYAERIERVTMPVKDLFGAVFFISVGMMVQPTTIVEYAGPILILSAVVIVGMIVFGTFGMIVTGQSLKVAIETGFSLTQIGEFSFIIASLGMSLGVLEPSIYPIVVAVSVLTTFTTPYFIKMADPFYEIVKRHLPRRLHFLIDRYSKEANSADTAERQSIWKMFIRRYLWRMMLYSIVLIAITLVSLNFFMPWLATVMPGGYKYVGAAVTLLAMSPFLLALSLPTSKRVADNVSIPAGYRVPRVVMRIFRLILVLAFIVNILSSIFSLTAGFATGIALIVLALFVLSGKAKQRVSDIENRFINNLNERELRRSGKNNSVVSDLHLAYMTVGNQCPISGERLCNSGLRSQYGVSVSSITRGAQFIPVPRSNDRIFPGDTIGIIGTDEQIQRLLPVIEKNDDGEAASSTSAVSFGIYDVQLSDMSPLCGASIIDADIPDKYSSMVIAVERDGHFAERLDKVIFAPGDRVYFAGPKETIYSLA
;
A
#
# COMPACT_ATOMS: atom_id res chain seq x y z
N MET A 1 0.66 39.97 25.91
CA MET A 1 1.81 39.06 25.78
C MET A 1 3.05 39.92 25.62
N ASP A 2 3.96 39.87 26.59
CA ASP A 2 5.22 40.61 26.54
C ASP A 2 6.25 39.79 25.77
N ILE A 3 6.87 40.39 24.75
CA ILE A 3 7.83 39.70 23.87
C ILE A 3 9.03 39.17 24.68
N GLU A 4 9.48 39.96 25.66
CA GLU A 4 10.57 39.57 26.57
C GLU A 4 10.24 38.32 27.37
N SER A 5 8.99 38.18 27.83
CA SER A 5 8.50 36.99 28.54
C SER A 5 8.49 35.76 27.64
N LEU A 6 7.98 35.88 26.41
CA LEU A 6 7.98 34.77 25.43
C LEU A 6 9.39 34.24 25.12
N ILE A 7 10.36 35.14 24.95
CA ILE A 7 11.75 34.77 24.66
C ILE A 7 12.40 34.13 25.89
N THR A 8 12.16 34.70 27.08
CA THR A 8 12.70 34.17 28.35
C THR A 8 12.17 32.76 28.61
N ASP A 9 10.86 32.55 28.42
CA ASP A 9 10.21 31.26 28.58
C ASP A 9 10.79 30.22 27.61
N LEU A 10 10.94 30.59 26.32
CA LEU A 10 11.54 29.70 25.32
C LEU A 10 12.98 29.33 25.68
N ALA A 11 13.80 30.31 26.08
CA ALA A 11 15.18 30.05 26.48
C ALA A 11 15.25 29.09 27.67
N PHE A 12 14.42 29.31 28.69
CA PHE A 12 14.33 28.45 29.86
C PHE A 12 13.89 27.03 29.51
N ILE A 13 12.81 26.89 28.73
CA ILE A 13 12.28 25.61 28.23
C ILE A 13 13.38 24.83 27.50
N LEU A 14 14.13 25.46 26.60
CA LEU A 14 15.17 24.79 25.81
C LEU A 14 16.38 24.38 26.66
N ILE A 15 16.82 25.22 27.59
CA ILE A 15 17.96 24.92 28.48
C ILE A 15 17.59 23.77 29.43
N LEU A 16 16.43 23.86 30.08
CA LEU A 16 15.96 22.83 30.99
C LEU A 16 15.70 21.51 30.24
N GLY A 17 15.05 21.59 29.07
CA GLY A 17 14.84 20.46 28.19
C GLY A 17 16.16 19.78 27.79
N ALA A 18 17.19 20.54 27.44
CA ALA A 18 18.51 20.01 27.14
C ALA A 18 19.14 19.29 28.35
N ALA A 19 19.11 19.91 29.54
CA ALA A 19 19.69 19.32 30.75
C ALA A 19 18.98 18.01 31.14
N VAL A 20 17.64 18.02 31.20
CA VAL A 20 16.83 16.85 31.58
C VAL A 20 16.95 15.75 30.53
N THR A 21 16.95 16.07 29.23
CA THR A 21 17.13 15.04 28.20
C THR A 21 18.50 14.40 28.20
N LEU A 22 19.56 15.15 28.52
CA LEU A 22 20.90 14.59 28.74
C LEU A 22 20.90 13.60 29.91
N LEU A 23 20.25 13.97 31.02
CA LEU A 23 20.07 13.07 32.16
C LEU A 23 19.31 11.80 31.76
N PHE A 24 18.19 11.93 31.04
CA PHE A 24 17.37 10.81 30.57
C PHE A 24 18.12 9.89 29.60
N LYS A 25 18.92 10.46 28.70
CA LYS A 25 19.82 9.68 27.84
C LYS A 25 20.86 8.91 28.66
N TRP A 26 21.40 9.52 29.71
CA TRP A 26 22.37 8.87 30.60
C TRP A 26 21.78 7.66 31.34
N ILE A 27 20.52 7.76 31.80
CA ILE A 27 19.78 6.64 32.41
C ILE A 27 19.09 5.71 31.39
N LYS A 28 19.40 5.84 30.09
CA LYS A 28 18.85 5.03 28.98
C LYS A 28 17.32 5.09 28.86
N GLN A 29 16.70 6.22 29.20
CA GLN A 29 15.27 6.46 29.06
C GLN A 29 14.91 7.17 27.74
N PRO A 30 13.65 7.08 27.25
CA PRO A 30 13.17 7.82 26.09
C PRO A 30 13.34 9.34 26.21
N VAL A 31 13.72 10.01 25.12
CA VAL A 31 13.97 11.47 25.13
C VAL A 31 12.67 12.24 25.33
N VAL A 32 11.56 11.76 24.72
CA VAL A 32 10.22 12.35 24.87
C VAL A 32 9.80 12.42 26.35
N LEU A 33 10.11 11.37 27.13
CA LEU A 33 9.84 11.37 28.57
C LEU A 33 10.65 12.46 29.29
N GLY A 34 11.90 12.68 28.88
CA GLY A 34 12.72 13.79 29.38
C GLY A 34 12.12 15.17 29.08
N TYR A 35 11.52 15.38 27.91
CA TYR A 35 10.82 16.63 27.60
C TYR A 35 9.59 16.84 28.49
N ILE A 36 8.77 15.81 28.71
CA ILE A 36 7.58 15.92 29.59
C ILE A 36 8.00 16.22 31.03
N VAL A 37 9.05 15.54 31.54
CA VAL A 37 9.57 15.80 32.89
C VAL A 37 10.19 17.19 32.99
N ALA A 38 10.90 17.67 31.96
CA ALA A 38 11.37 19.05 31.92
C ALA A 38 10.19 20.04 31.99
N GLY A 39 9.09 19.74 31.29
CA GLY A 39 7.86 20.52 31.39
C GLY A 39 7.28 20.54 32.79
N PHE A 40 7.16 19.38 33.43
CA PHE A 40 6.70 19.30 34.82
C PHE A 40 7.57 20.15 35.76
N LEU A 41 8.89 20.10 35.58
CA LEU A 41 9.85 20.90 36.36
C LEU A 41 9.80 22.41 36.05
N ALA A 42 9.45 22.79 34.82
CA ALA A 42 9.24 24.18 34.40
C ALA A 42 7.83 24.71 34.70
N SER A 43 6.94 23.86 35.21
CA SER A 43 5.54 24.20 35.43
C SER A 43 5.42 25.35 36.44
N PRO A 44 4.51 26.32 36.23
CA PRO A 44 4.17 27.33 37.24
C PRO A 44 3.65 26.71 38.55
N ASN A 45 3.22 25.45 38.51
CA ASN A 45 2.73 24.72 39.69
C ASN A 45 3.85 23.99 40.46
N PHE A 46 5.12 24.13 40.04
CA PHE A 46 6.28 23.53 40.70
C PHE A 46 7.20 24.62 41.27
N GLU A 47 6.93 25.02 42.52
CA GLU A 47 7.63 26.10 43.24
C GLU A 47 9.18 26.00 43.36
N PRO A 48 9.83 24.81 43.34
CA PRO A 48 11.29 24.72 43.55
C PRO A 48 12.18 25.27 42.42
N LEU A 49 11.64 25.54 41.24
CA LEU A 49 12.40 26.01 40.07
C LEU A 49 11.80 27.31 39.51
N PRO A 50 12.58 28.14 38.80
CA PRO A 50 12.04 29.25 38.02
C PRO A 50 10.96 28.71 37.06
N SER A 51 9.80 29.35 37.00
CA SER A 51 8.70 28.88 36.16
C SER A 51 8.43 29.81 34.98
N VAL A 52 7.77 29.26 33.96
CA VAL A 52 7.20 30.06 32.88
C VAL A 52 6.16 31.03 33.43
N ALA A 53 6.20 32.28 32.97
CA ALA A 53 5.49 33.38 33.61
C ALA A 53 3.97 33.37 33.39
N ASN A 54 3.46 32.75 32.31
CA ASN A 54 2.05 32.83 31.91
C ASN A 54 1.56 31.59 31.15
N GLU A 55 0.36 31.08 31.49
CA GLU A 55 -0.32 29.98 30.78
C GLU A 55 -0.56 30.28 29.30
N ALA A 56 -0.82 31.54 28.94
CA ALA A 56 -1.01 31.96 27.55
C ALA A 56 0.26 31.71 26.69
N ASN A 57 1.46 31.86 27.28
CA ASN A 57 2.71 31.60 26.59
C ASN A 57 2.93 30.09 26.39
N ILE A 58 2.54 29.28 27.38
CA ILE A 58 2.58 27.81 27.31
C ILE A 58 1.70 27.32 26.15
N GLU A 59 0.46 27.84 26.07
CA GLU A 59 -0.49 27.51 25.00
C GLU A 59 0.03 27.93 23.62
N PHE A 60 0.57 29.15 23.50
CA PHE A 60 1.17 29.62 22.25
C PHE A 60 2.26 28.69 21.73
N TRP A 61 3.21 28.32 22.60
CA TRP A 61 4.30 27.41 22.24
C TRP A 61 3.82 26.00 21.92
N ALA A 62 2.82 25.49 22.64
CA ALA A 62 2.18 24.21 22.35
C ALA A 62 1.52 24.22 20.96
N GLN A 63 0.78 25.28 20.61
CA GLN A 63 0.10 25.39 19.31
C GLN A 63 1.09 25.42 18.14
N ILE A 64 2.18 26.19 18.24
CA ILE A 64 3.24 26.20 17.22
C ILE A 64 3.86 24.80 17.09
N GLY A 65 4.15 24.16 18.22
CA GLY A 65 4.65 22.80 18.28
C GLY A 65 3.76 21.78 17.54
N ILE A 66 2.46 21.81 17.81
CA ILE A 66 1.46 20.94 17.16
C ILE A 66 1.43 21.15 15.64
N ILE A 67 1.46 22.40 15.18
CA ILE A 67 1.45 22.72 13.74
C ILE A 67 2.64 22.08 13.04
N VAL A 68 3.85 22.26 13.58
CA VAL A 68 5.08 21.70 12.99
C VAL A 68 5.08 20.17 13.03
N LEU A 69 4.67 19.58 14.16
CA LEU A 69 4.58 18.12 14.31
C LEU A 69 3.60 17.51 13.31
N LEU A 70 2.40 18.07 13.18
CA LEU A 70 1.38 17.58 12.26
C LEU A 70 1.74 17.79 10.81
N PHE A 71 2.44 18.87 10.49
CA PHE A 71 3.00 19.07 9.17
C PHE A 71 4.03 18.00 8.81
N SER A 72 4.99 17.74 9.71
CA SER A 72 5.98 16.70 9.49
C SER A 72 5.34 15.32 9.40
N LEU A 73 4.32 15.05 10.21
CA LEU A 73 3.55 13.83 10.11
C LEU A 73 2.88 13.69 8.73
N GLY A 74 2.29 14.79 8.24
CA GLY A 74 1.76 14.84 6.89
C GLY A 74 2.83 14.51 5.84
N LEU A 75 4.08 14.98 6.01
CA LEU A 75 5.20 14.65 5.11
C LEU A 75 5.60 13.17 5.16
N GLU A 76 5.57 12.56 6.35
CA GLU A 76 5.89 11.14 6.56
C GLU A 76 4.82 10.22 5.94
N PHE A 77 3.61 10.75 5.69
CA PHE A 77 2.50 10.03 5.09
C PHE A 77 2.76 9.66 3.62
N ASN A 78 3.27 8.45 3.41
CA ASN A 78 3.50 7.90 2.07
C ASN A 78 2.47 6.81 1.74
N PHE A 79 1.49 7.14 0.90
CA PHE A 79 0.48 6.19 0.39
C PHE A 79 1.09 4.89 -0.19
N LYS A 80 2.29 4.96 -0.76
CA LYS A 80 2.99 3.78 -1.31
C LYS A 80 3.56 2.89 -0.20
N LYS A 81 4.03 3.48 0.92
CA LYS A 81 4.42 2.71 2.12
C LYS A 81 3.21 1.99 2.72
N LEU A 82 2.06 2.67 2.83
CA LEU A 82 0.80 2.05 3.27
C LEU A 82 0.37 0.88 2.37
N MET A 83 0.40 1.05 1.04
CA MET A 83 0.09 -0.04 0.10
C MET A 83 1.06 -1.24 0.16
N ASN A 84 2.25 -1.03 0.71
CA ASN A 84 3.25 -2.08 0.93
C ASN A 84 3.20 -2.65 2.35
N THR A 85 2.45 -2.00 3.24
CA THR A 85 2.19 -2.48 4.60
C THR A 85 1.26 -3.68 4.48
N GLY A 86 1.70 -4.85 4.97
CA GLY A 86 0.97 -6.11 4.78
C GLY A 86 -0.47 -6.04 5.33
N GLY A 87 -1.41 -6.73 4.68
CA GLY A 87 -2.83 -6.70 5.07
C GLY A 87 -3.10 -7.10 6.52
N SER A 88 -2.19 -7.88 7.13
CA SER A 88 -2.21 -8.19 8.56
C SER A 88 -2.15 -6.94 9.43
N ALA A 89 -1.25 -6.00 9.14
CA ALA A 89 -1.08 -4.82 9.98
C ALA A 89 -2.31 -3.90 9.96
N VAL A 90 -2.96 -3.79 8.79
CA VAL A 90 -4.17 -2.96 8.64
C VAL A 90 -5.33 -3.51 9.48
N VAL A 91 -5.55 -4.82 9.43
CA VAL A 91 -6.62 -5.46 10.20
C VAL A 91 -6.32 -5.39 11.69
N THR A 92 -5.07 -5.63 12.11
CA THR A 92 -4.66 -5.50 13.51
C THR A 92 -4.84 -4.08 14.03
N ALA A 93 -4.36 -3.07 13.33
CA ALA A 93 -4.52 -1.66 13.70
C ALA A 93 -6.01 -1.27 13.81
N LEU A 94 -6.84 -1.72 12.87
CA LEU A 94 -8.29 -1.46 12.94
C LEU A 94 -8.94 -2.08 14.18
N ILE A 95 -8.56 -3.31 14.53
CA ILE A 95 -9.04 -4.00 15.73
C ILE A 95 -8.60 -3.26 16.99
N ILE A 96 -7.33 -2.83 17.06
CA ILE A 96 -6.81 -2.03 18.18
C ILE A 96 -7.59 -0.73 18.32
N VAL A 97 -7.69 0.05 17.24
CA VAL A 97 -8.34 1.36 17.26
C VAL A 97 -9.81 1.22 17.68
N ILE A 98 -10.59 0.34 17.06
CA ILE A 98 -12.00 0.15 17.40
C ILE A 98 -12.17 -0.41 18.82
N GLY A 99 -11.37 -1.41 19.19
CA GLY A 99 -11.44 -2.04 20.50
C GLY A 99 -11.11 -1.07 21.64
N MET A 100 -10.04 -0.30 21.48
CA MET A 100 -9.62 0.72 22.44
C MET A 100 -10.56 1.92 22.46
N MET A 101 -11.13 2.31 21.32
CA MET A 101 -12.14 3.36 21.26
C MET A 101 -13.37 2.98 22.10
N PHE A 102 -13.89 1.77 21.93
CA PHE A 102 -15.02 1.27 22.70
C PHE A 102 -14.67 1.14 24.19
N THR A 103 -13.49 0.59 24.50
CA THR A 103 -13.04 0.41 25.88
C THR A 103 -12.82 1.75 26.59
N GLY A 104 -12.22 2.72 25.91
CA GLY A 104 -12.01 4.07 26.43
C GLY A 104 -13.32 4.84 26.63
N PHE A 105 -14.28 4.68 25.72
CA PHE A 105 -15.63 5.22 25.91
C PHE A 105 -16.35 4.57 27.11
N ALA A 106 -16.27 3.25 27.23
CA ALA A 106 -16.89 2.51 28.33
C ALA A 106 -16.27 2.89 29.69
N ILE A 107 -14.94 3.00 29.79
CA ILE A 107 -14.31 3.40 31.05
C ILE A 107 -14.55 4.88 31.36
N GLY A 108 -14.58 5.76 30.35
CA GLY A 108 -14.89 7.18 30.55
C GLY A 108 -16.30 7.38 31.12
N THR A 109 -17.29 6.67 30.56
CA THR A 109 -18.67 6.71 31.08
C THR A 109 -18.76 6.11 32.49
N LEU A 110 -18.02 5.04 32.79
CA LEU A 110 -17.93 4.48 34.16
C LEU A 110 -17.29 5.44 35.17
N LEU A 111 -16.34 6.26 34.73
CA LEU A 111 -15.70 7.30 35.54
C LEU A 111 -16.56 8.57 35.65
N GLY A 112 -17.75 8.59 35.05
CA GLY A 112 -18.69 9.71 35.11
C GLY A 112 -18.39 10.85 34.12
N PHE A 113 -17.53 10.63 33.13
CA PHE A 113 -17.25 11.63 32.11
C PHE A 113 -18.44 11.82 31.17
N SER A 114 -18.58 13.03 30.62
CA SER A 114 -19.59 13.35 29.61
C SER A 114 -19.45 12.44 28.38
N TYR A 115 -20.51 12.38 27.56
CA TYR A 115 -20.50 11.61 26.32
C TYR A 115 -19.35 12.03 25.38
N ILE A 116 -19.15 13.33 25.20
CA ILE A 116 -18.08 13.86 24.35
C ILE A 116 -16.70 13.59 24.96
N ASN A 117 -16.53 13.81 26.27
CA ASN A 117 -15.29 13.49 26.98
C ASN A 117 -14.92 12.01 26.83
N SER A 118 -15.90 11.12 26.93
CA SER A 118 -15.70 9.67 26.79
C SER A 118 -15.30 9.25 25.37
N ILE A 119 -15.87 9.91 24.35
CA ILE A 119 -15.45 9.70 22.95
C ILE A 119 -14.00 10.17 22.78
N PHE A 120 -13.67 11.39 23.22
CA PHE A 120 -12.30 11.89 23.11
C PHE A 120 -11.32 11.00 23.88
N LEU A 121 -11.70 10.50 25.06
CA LEU A 121 -10.90 9.54 25.83
C LEU A 121 -10.66 8.25 25.04
N GLY A 122 -11.68 7.67 24.42
CA GLY A 122 -11.53 6.54 23.50
C GLY A 122 -10.50 6.80 22.41
N GLY A 123 -10.57 7.98 21.77
CA GLY A 123 -9.64 8.37 20.72
C GLY A 123 -8.21 8.48 21.24
N MET A 124 -8.02 9.16 22.37
CA MET A 124 -6.72 9.33 23.03
C MET A 124 -6.09 7.99 23.44
N LEU A 125 -6.87 7.04 23.95
CA LEU A 125 -6.35 5.74 24.41
C LEU A 125 -6.10 4.74 23.28
N SER A 126 -6.58 5.02 22.07
CA SER A 126 -6.54 4.08 20.94
C SER A 126 -5.27 4.12 20.08
N MET A 127 -4.36 5.06 20.35
CA MET A 127 -3.21 5.34 19.49
C MET A 127 -1.89 5.06 20.22
N SER A 128 -1.06 4.20 19.64
CA SER A 128 0.24 3.86 20.22
C SER A 128 1.33 4.89 19.83
N SER A 129 2.46 4.89 20.54
CA SER A 129 3.60 5.77 20.19
C SER A 129 4.65 5.10 19.30
N THR A 130 4.76 5.55 18.05
CA THR A 130 5.76 5.05 17.09
C THR A 130 7.20 5.26 17.59
N THR A 131 7.55 6.49 17.98
CA THR A 131 8.91 6.87 18.41
C THR A 131 9.38 6.08 19.63
N ILE A 132 8.51 5.88 20.62
CA ILE A 132 8.84 5.19 21.88
C ILE A 132 9.03 3.70 21.62
N ILE A 133 8.18 3.06 20.81
CA ILE A 133 8.27 1.63 20.51
C ILE A 133 9.54 1.32 19.71
N ILE A 134 9.81 2.10 18.67
CA ILE A 134 11.02 1.93 17.85
C ILE A 134 12.26 2.05 18.75
N LYS A 135 12.31 3.04 19.63
CA LYS A 135 13.42 3.20 20.56
C LYS A 135 13.53 2.01 21.52
N ALA A 136 12.44 1.60 22.16
CA ALA A 136 12.45 0.46 23.08
C ALA A 136 12.92 -0.84 22.39
N LEU A 137 12.44 -1.13 21.17
CA LEU A 137 12.88 -2.29 20.40
C LEU A 137 14.35 -2.20 19.96
N ASN A 138 14.85 -0.99 19.66
CA ASN A 138 16.27 -0.78 19.36
C ASN A 138 17.13 -1.01 20.60
N ASP A 139 16.76 -0.43 21.74
CA ASP A 139 17.50 -0.52 23.01
C ASP A 139 17.53 -1.95 23.55
N LEU A 140 16.50 -2.75 23.26
CA LEU A 140 16.42 -4.17 23.59
C LEU A 140 17.10 -5.09 22.55
N GLY A 141 17.60 -4.55 21.44
CA GLY A 141 18.22 -5.34 20.37
C GLY A 141 17.24 -6.21 19.58
N LEU A 142 15.94 -5.87 19.59
CA LEU A 142 14.85 -6.65 18.99
C LEU A 142 14.43 -6.16 17.60
N LYS A 143 14.99 -5.05 17.09
CA LYS A 143 14.63 -4.43 15.80
C LYS A 143 14.61 -5.39 14.61
N GLN A 144 15.51 -6.36 14.58
CA GLN A 144 15.66 -7.30 13.46
C GLN A 144 14.75 -8.54 13.57
N LYS A 145 13.95 -8.66 14.63
CA LYS A 145 13.01 -9.77 14.82
C LYS A 145 11.82 -9.62 13.88
N LYS A 146 11.23 -10.75 13.47
CA LYS A 146 10.08 -10.77 12.55
C LYS A 146 8.87 -9.98 13.08
N PHE A 147 8.58 -10.07 14.39
CA PHE A 147 7.47 -9.34 14.99
C PHE A 147 7.67 -7.82 14.96
N ALA A 148 8.93 -7.33 15.05
CA ALA A 148 9.23 -5.89 15.05
C ALA A 148 8.82 -5.22 13.73
N ALA A 149 9.02 -5.89 12.59
CA ALA A 149 8.55 -5.39 11.30
C ALA A 149 7.02 -5.29 11.23
N LEU A 150 6.30 -6.22 11.87
CA LEU A 150 4.84 -6.20 11.95
C LEU A 150 4.35 -5.11 12.91
N VAL A 151 5.02 -4.91 14.04
CA VAL A 151 4.76 -3.80 14.97
C VAL A 151 4.92 -2.46 14.25
N PHE A 152 6.03 -2.24 13.53
CA PHE A 152 6.24 -1.01 12.75
C PHE A 152 5.16 -0.82 11.68
N ALA A 153 4.73 -1.90 11.05
CA ALA A 153 3.65 -1.87 10.07
C ALA A 153 2.30 -1.48 10.71
N VAL A 154 1.98 -1.99 11.90
CA VAL A 154 0.77 -1.62 12.66
C VAL A 154 0.83 -0.14 13.03
N LEU A 155 1.96 0.34 13.56
CA LEU A 155 2.16 1.73 13.98
C LEU A 155 1.94 2.72 12.84
N VAL A 156 2.48 2.45 11.65
CA VAL A 156 2.25 3.30 10.47
C VAL A 156 0.76 3.37 10.09
N VAL A 157 -0.01 2.31 10.33
CA VAL A 157 -1.44 2.31 10.05
C VAL A 157 -2.23 3.00 11.18
N GLU A 158 -1.83 2.85 12.44
CA GLU A 158 -2.41 3.57 13.57
C GLU A 158 -2.26 5.09 13.38
N ASP A 159 -1.07 5.56 12.99
CA ASP A 159 -0.83 6.99 12.73
C ASP A 159 -1.79 7.55 11.66
N LEU A 160 -2.13 6.74 10.65
CA LEU A 160 -3.16 7.10 9.65
C LEU A 160 -4.57 7.15 10.26
N PHE A 161 -4.93 6.16 11.09
CA PHE A 161 -6.21 6.19 11.77
C PHE A 161 -6.30 7.35 12.76
N ALA A 162 -5.20 7.76 13.41
CA ALA A 162 -5.16 8.91 14.31
C ALA A 162 -5.57 10.20 13.59
N VAL A 163 -5.05 10.41 12.38
CA VAL A 163 -5.45 11.54 11.52
C VAL A 163 -6.93 11.50 11.19
N LEU A 164 -7.43 10.36 10.71
CA LEU A 164 -8.85 10.20 10.40
C LEU A 164 -9.72 10.41 11.64
N MET A 165 -9.26 9.95 12.80
CA MET A 165 -9.93 10.14 14.08
C MET A 165 -9.98 11.61 14.47
N MET A 166 -8.89 12.36 14.37
CA MET A 166 -8.89 13.82 14.66
C MET A 166 -9.89 14.58 13.80
N VAL A 167 -9.95 14.23 12.51
CA VAL A 167 -10.92 14.78 11.54
C VAL A 167 -12.36 14.50 12.00
N ILE A 168 -12.66 13.25 12.40
CA ILE A 168 -13.98 12.84 12.87
C ILE A 168 -14.32 13.53 14.20
N LEU A 169 -13.42 13.51 15.18
CA LEU A 169 -13.61 14.10 16.50
C LEU A 169 -13.81 15.62 16.43
N SER A 170 -13.05 16.32 15.58
CA SER A 170 -13.23 17.74 15.34
C SER A 170 -14.61 18.04 14.76
N SER A 171 -15.11 17.20 13.84
CA SER A 171 -16.44 17.39 13.27
C SER A 171 -17.57 17.13 14.27
N ILE A 172 -17.38 16.16 15.18
CA ILE A 172 -18.36 15.87 16.25
C ILE A 172 -18.42 17.04 17.24
N ALA A 173 -17.25 17.57 17.61
CA ALA A 173 -17.12 18.64 18.58
C ALA A 173 -17.73 19.98 18.14
N VAL A 174 -17.65 20.32 16.85
CA VAL A 174 -18.14 21.62 16.32
C VAL A 174 -19.66 21.72 16.27
N ASN A 175 -20.39 20.61 16.24
CA ASN A 175 -21.83 20.64 15.90
C ASN A 175 -22.80 20.57 17.09
N ASP A 176 -22.34 20.30 18.33
CA ASP A 176 -23.08 20.26 19.62
C ASP A 176 -24.48 19.57 19.66
N SER A 177 -24.91 18.99 18.54
CA SER A 177 -26.19 18.32 18.33
C SER A 177 -25.97 17.18 17.34
N VAL A 178 -26.46 15.99 17.71
CA VAL A 178 -26.44 14.80 16.85
C VAL A 178 -27.67 14.82 15.94
N GLU A 179 -27.97 15.98 15.32
CA GLU A 179 -28.88 15.98 14.17
C GLU A 179 -28.09 15.49 12.97
N GLY A 180 -28.43 14.28 12.50
CA GLY A 180 -27.67 13.57 11.47
C GLY A 180 -27.46 14.37 10.17
N SER A 181 -28.31 15.37 9.90
CA SER A 181 -28.17 16.30 8.77
C SER A 181 -27.00 17.28 8.93
N GLU A 182 -26.80 17.86 10.10
CA GLU A 182 -25.71 18.81 10.36
C GLU A 182 -24.36 18.09 10.43
N MET A 183 -24.32 16.90 11.03
CA MET A 183 -23.13 16.05 11.02
C MET A 183 -22.74 15.65 9.59
N LEU A 184 -23.72 15.27 8.75
CA LEU A 184 -23.47 14.93 7.35
C LEU A 184 -22.96 16.15 6.55
N LEU A 185 -23.46 17.35 6.87
CA LEU A 185 -23.04 18.60 6.24
C LEU A 185 -21.61 18.99 6.67
N SER A 186 -21.26 18.85 7.94
CA SER A 186 -19.89 19.11 8.44
C SER A 186 -18.89 18.09 7.93
N ILE A 187 -19.23 16.81 7.91
CA ILE A 187 -18.43 15.76 7.24
C ILE A 187 -18.32 16.08 5.74
N GLY A 188 -19.41 16.50 5.10
CA GLY A 188 -19.43 16.91 3.70
C GLY A 188 -18.51 18.09 3.40
N LYS A 189 -18.54 19.14 4.22
CA LYS A 189 -17.63 20.31 4.15
C LYS A 189 -16.17 19.89 4.32
N LEU A 190 -15.90 19.00 5.27
CA LEU A 190 -14.57 18.49 5.56
C LEU A 190 -14.02 17.62 4.43
N VAL A 191 -14.81 16.68 3.93
CA VAL A 191 -14.46 15.85 2.76
C VAL A 191 -14.28 16.72 1.52
N PHE A 192 -15.14 17.71 1.31
CA PHE A 192 -15.01 18.68 0.21
C PHE A 192 -13.72 19.50 0.33
N PHE A 193 -13.42 20.03 1.52
CA PHE A 193 -12.18 20.73 1.83
C PHE A 193 -10.96 19.86 1.52
N LEU A 194 -10.94 18.61 2.04
CA LEU A 194 -9.86 17.66 1.79
C LEU A 194 -9.71 17.34 0.30
N ILE A 195 -10.80 17.07 -0.42
CA ILE A 195 -10.76 16.72 -1.85
C ILE A 195 -10.28 17.89 -2.69
N ILE A 196 -10.82 19.10 -2.47
CA ILE A 196 -10.42 20.28 -3.22
C ILE A 196 -8.96 20.58 -2.99
N TRP A 197 -8.52 20.64 -1.74
CA TRP A 197 -7.14 20.98 -1.43
C TRP A 197 -6.16 19.88 -1.82
N PHE A 198 -6.57 18.63 -1.76
CA PHE A 198 -5.80 17.54 -2.33
C PHE A 198 -5.70 17.67 -3.85
N LEU A 199 -6.78 18.00 -4.56
CA LEU A 199 -6.76 18.17 -6.03
C LEU A 199 -5.91 19.37 -6.46
N VAL A 200 -6.11 20.52 -5.81
CA VAL A 200 -5.30 21.73 -5.99
C VAL A 200 -3.85 21.43 -5.65
N GLY A 201 -3.61 20.77 -4.53
CA GLY A 201 -2.30 20.38 -4.05
C GLY A 201 -1.56 19.47 -5.01
N VAL A 202 -2.22 18.43 -5.53
CA VAL A 202 -1.63 17.47 -6.46
C VAL A 202 -1.36 18.08 -7.85
N PHE A 203 -2.13 19.08 -8.28
CA PHE A 203 -1.96 19.68 -9.61
C PHE A 203 -1.08 20.94 -9.60
N VAL A 204 -1.35 21.86 -8.67
CA VAL A 204 -0.73 23.18 -8.61
C VAL A 204 0.66 23.10 -7.99
N LEU A 205 0.82 22.48 -6.81
CA LEU A 205 2.10 22.51 -6.09
C LEU A 205 3.25 21.81 -6.84
N PRO A 206 3.09 20.58 -7.39
CA PRO A 206 4.13 19.98 -8.22
C PRO A 206 4.51 20.84 -9.42
N SER A 207 3.52 21.48 -10.06
CA SER A 207 3.78 22.37 -11.21
C SER A 207 4.57 23.61 -10.78
N MET A 208 4.19 24.24 -9.66
CA MET A 208 4.88 25.42 -9.13
C MET A 208 6.31 25.08 -8.69
N LEU A 209 6.50 24.02 -7.90
CA LEU A 209 7.82 23.59 -7.43
C LEU A 209 8.74 23.16 -8.59
N ASN A 210 8.21 22.49 -9.61
CA ASN A 210 9.00 22.12 -10.78
C ASN A 210 9.39 23.35 -11.63
N LYS A 211 8.50 24.34 -11.77
CA LYS A 211 8.81 25.60 -12.49
C LYS A 211 9.90 26.40 -11.78
N THR A 212 9.84 26.47 -10.44
CA THR A 212 10.82 27.22 -9.63
C THR A 212 12.03 26.40 -9.22
N ARG A 213 12.14 25.12 -9.64
CA ARG A 213 13.20 24.17 -9.26
C ARG A 213 14.62 24.75 -9.29
N ARG A 214 14.90 25.61 -10.26
CA ARG A 214 16.21 26.27 -10.47
C ARG A 214 16.64 27.12 -9.27
N PHE A 215 15.67 27.62 -8.50
CA PHE A 215 15.85 28.50 -7.35
C PHE A 215 15.63 27.77 -6.00
N LEU A 216 15.22 26.50 -6.02
CA LEU A 216 14.95 25.70 -4.82
C LEU A 216 16.24 25.09 -4.24
N ASN A 217 17.05 25.90 -3.55
CA ASN A 217 18.08 25.41 -2.63
C ASN A 217 17.43 24.92 -1.31
N ASN A 218 18.22 24.38 -0.37
CA ASN A 218 17.67 23.80 0.87
C ASN A 218 16.99 24.86 1.76
N GLU A 219 17.55 26.06 1.82
CA GLU A 219 17.02 27.19 2.60
C GLU A 219 15.68 27.67 2.04
N THR A 220 15.62 27.96 0.74
CA THR A 220 14.38 28.36 0.06
C THR A 220 13.32 27.28 0.13
N LEU A 221 13.71 26.00 0.02
CA LEU A 221 12.77 24.88 0.16
C LEU A 221 12.19 24.81 1.57
N LEU A 222 13.00 25.02 2.61
CA LEU A 222 12.53 25.09 4.00
C LEU A 222 11.52 26.24 4.15
N ILE A 223 11.88 27.44 3.71
CA ILE A 223 11.02 28.64 3.81
C ILE A 223 9.70 28.42 3.08
N ILE A 224 9.72 27.90 1.84
CA ILE A 224 8.51 27.61 1.07
C ILE A 224 7.67 26.55 1.77
N SER A 225 8.28 25.47 2.26
CA SER A 225 7.54 24.40 2.92
C SER A 225 6.86 24.87 4.22
N MET A 226 7.56 25.64 5.05
CA MET A 226 7.03 26.23 6.28
C MET A 226 5.98 27.30 5.99
N GLY A 227 6.19 28.14 4.96
CA GLY A 227 5.23 29.14 4.52
C GLY A 227 3.93 28.51 4.00
N LEU A 228 4.03 27.42 3.23
CA LEU A 228 2.86 26.66 2.79
C LEU A 228 2.15 25.97 3.96
N CYS A 229 2.91 25.40 4.90
CA CYS A 229 2.37 24.79 6.12
C CYS A 229 1.54 25.80 6.93
N LEU A 230 2.14 26.93 7.30
CA LEU A 230 1.48 27.97 8.08
C LEU A 230 0.33 28.63 7.30
N GLY A 231 0.52 28.87 6.00
CA GLY A 231 -0.53 29.40 5.13
C GLY A 231 -1.77 28.50 5.08
N MET A 232 -1.56 27.18 4.99
CA MET A 232 -2.66 26.21 5.03
C MET A 232 -3.30 26.09 6.41
N ALA A 233 -2.52 26.18 7.49
CA ALA A 233 -3.04 26.21 8.85
C ALA A 233 -4.00 27.39 9.05
N VAL A 234 -3.59 28.60 8.67
CA VAL A 234 -4.45 29.80 8.74
C VAL A 234 -5.69 29.67 7.84
N PHE A 235 -5.51 29.15 6.62
CA PHE A 235 -6.64 28.93 5.70
C PHE A 235 -7.65 27.90 6.23
N SER A 236 -7.16 26.86 6.92
CA SER A 236 -8.00 25.85 7.57
C SER A 236 -8.93 26.47 8.61
N VAL A 237 -8.43 27.41 9.42
CA VAL A 237 -9.24 28.18 10.39
C VAL A 237 -10.29 29.03 9.69
N ALA A 238 -9.95 29.66 8.56
CA ALA A 238 -10.92 30.41 7.76
C ALA A 238 -12.06 29.52 7.20
N CYS A 239 -11.83 28.22 7.06
CA CYS A 239 -12.84 27.23 6.67
C CYS A 239 -13.63 26.63 7.85
N GLY A 240 -13.34 27.04 9.08
CA GLY A 240 -13.98 26.51 10.30
C GLY A 240 -13.34 25.23 10.84
N PHE A 241 -12.08 24.96 10.52
CA PHE A 241 -11.32 23.81 11.02
C PHE A 241 -10.11 24.23 11.87
N SER A 242 -9.42 23.28 12.50
CA SER A 242 -8.25 23.58 13.33
C SER A 242 -6.99 23.94 12.52
N LEU A 243 -6.05 24.66 13.14
CA LEU A 243 -4.70 24.93 12.60
C LEU A 243 -3.95 23.62 12.29
N ALA A 244 -4.06 22.68 13.23
CA ALA A 244 -3.55 21.33 13.19
C ALA A 244 -3.94 20.59 11.90
N LEU A 245 -5.23 20.61 11.54
CA LEU A 245 -5.73 19.97 10.33
C LEU A 245 -5.09 20.56 9.07
N GLY A 246 -5.00 21.88 8.97
CA GLY A 246 -4.41 22.56 7.80
C GLY A 246 -2.94 22.21 7.62
N ALA A 247 -2.17 22.19 8.71
CA ALA A 247 -0.76 21.81 8.71
C ALA A 247 -0.58 20.37 8.22
N PHE A 248 -1.37 19.43 8.76
CA PHE A 248 -1.36 18.03 8.32
C PHE A 248 -1.71 17.89 6.83
N VAL A 249 -2.77 18.54 6.37
CA VAL A 249 -3.22 18.48 4.98
C VAL A 249 -2.12 18.97 4.04
N MET A 250 -1.47 20.09 4.34
CA MET A 250 -0.35 20.58 3.53
C MET A 250 0.83 19.61 3.52
N GLY A 251 1.19 19.04 4.67
CA GLY A 251 2.24 18.02 4.75
C GLY A 251 1.93 16.82 3.85
N SER A 252 0.69 16.30 3.91
CA SER A 252 0.24 15.15 3.10
C SER A 252 0.25 15.42 1.60
N ILE A 253 -0.04 16.66 1.21
CA ILE A 253 0.04 17.10 -0.19
C ILE A 253 1.51 17.14 -0.64
N LEU A 254 2.39 17.73 0.17
CA LEU A 254 3.82 17.80 -0.14
C LEU A 254 4.50 16.43 -0.16
N ALA A 255 4.01 15.47 0.65
CA ALA A 255 4.43 14.07 0.63
C ALA A 255 4.20 13.38 -0.73
N GLY A 256 3.20 13.84 -1.48
CA GLY A 256 2.89 13.36 -2.83
C GLY A 256 3.83 13.90 -3.92
N THR A 257 4.71 14.85 -3.61
CA THR A 257 5.62 15.49 -4.57
C THR A 257 6.95 14.76 -4.69
N SER A 258 7.69 14.99 -5.79
CA SER A 258 9.08 14.49 -5.94
C SER A 258 10.07 15.11 -4.95
N TYR A 259 9.66 16.11 -4.18
CA TYR A 259 10.51 16.82 -3.23
C TYR A 259 10.30 16.36 -1.78
N ALA A 260 9.35 15.46 -1.51
CA ALA A 260 8.95 15.04 -0.16
C ALA A 260 10.15 14.72 0.75
N GLU A 261 11.05 13.83 0.32
CA GLU A 261 12.23 13.42 1.10
C GLU A 261 13.20 14.58 1.38
N ARG A 262 13.32 15.53 0.44
CA ARG A 262 14.17 16.70 0.62
C ARG A 262 13.51 17.71 1.57
N ILE A 263 12.20 17.89 1.47
CA ILE A 263 11.40 18.73 2.37
C ILE A 263 11.48 18.17 3.79
N GLU A 264 11.26 16.86 3.97
CA GLU A 264 11.41 16.15 5.24
C GLU A 264 12.80 16.41 5.85
N ARG A 265 13.87 16.25 5.07
CA ARG A 265 15.24 16.47 5.55
C ARG A 265 15.50 17.91 6.00
N VAL A 266 15.02 18.91 5.27
CA VAL A 266 15.27 20.32 5.63
C VAL A 266 14.36 20.79 6.77
N THR A 267 13.19 20.18 6.95
CA THR A 267 12.24 20.51 8.02
C THR A 267 12.50 19.73 9.31
N MET A 268 13.25 18.63 9.27
CA MET A 268 13.58 17.80 10.43
C MET A 268 14.15 18.58 11.63
N PRO A 269 15.11 19.53 11.48
CA PRO A 269 15.59 20.31 12.63
C PRO A 269 14.51 21.20 13.25
N VAL A 270 13.59 21.72 12.44
CA VAL A 270 12.45 22.53 12.90
C VAL A 270 11.45 21.65 13.64
N LYS A 271 11.16 20.45 13.12
CA LYS A 271 10.36 19.44 13.79
C LYS A 271 10.94 19.07 15.16
N ASP A 272 12.23 18.78 15.24
CA ASP A 272 12.86 18.34 16.48
C ASP A 272 12.84 19.45 17.55
N LEU A 273 13.09 20.70 17.15
CA LEU A 273 13.03 21.86 18.05
C LEU A 273 11.61 22.11 18.57
N PHE A 274 10.64 22.26 17.67
CA PHE A 274 9.27 22.58 18.07
C PHE A 274 8.52 21.37 18.65
N GLY A 275 8.95 20.16 18.34
CA GLY A 275 8.52 18.94 19.02
C GLY A 275 8.97 18.93 20.47
N ALA A 276 10.23 19.28 20.76
CA ALA A 276 10.71 19.42 22.13
C ALA A 276 9.89 20.47 22.90
N VAL A 277 9.70 21.66 22.30
CA VAL A 277 8.90 22.74 22.87
C VAL A 277 7.47 22.27 23.16
N PHE A 278 6.82 21.57 22.22
CA PHE A 278 5.49 20.99 22.42
C PHE A 278 5.42 20.08 23.65
N PHE A 279 6.30 19.08 23.74
CA PHE A 279 6.26 18.11 24.84
C PHE A 279 6.62 18.73 26.19
N ILE A 280 7.47 19.76 26.21
CA ILE A 280 7.75 20.53 27.43
C ILE A 280 6.50 21.34 27.81
N SER A 281 5.84 22.00 26.86
CA SER A 281 4.56 22.67 27.12
C SER A 281 3.48 21.73 27.64
N VAL A 282 3.37 20.52 27.09
CA VAL A 282 2.48 19.46 27.60
C VAL A 282 2.79 19.14 29.05
N GLY A 283 4.07 18.99 29.41
CA GLY A 283 4.49 18.74 30.78
C GLY A 283 4.19 19.90 31.74
N MET A 284 4.29 21.15 31.28
CA MET A 284 4.01 22.32 32.11
C MET A 284 2.53 22.44 32.50
N MET A 285 1.62 21.93 31.66
CA MET A 285 0.18 21.87 31.95
C MET A 285 -0.19 20.82 33.00
N VAL A 286 0.74 19.94 33.39
CA VAL A 286 0.49 18.92 34.41
C VAL A 286 0.63 19.52 35.80
N GLN A 287 -0.47 19.52 36.55
CA GLN A 287 -0.52 19.96 37.93
C GLN A 287 -0.24 18.79 38.89
N PRO A 288 0.73 18.90 39.83
CA PRO A 288 1.03 17.83 40.78
C PRO A 288 -0.16 17.43 41.66
N THR A 289 -0.97 18.40 42.06
CA THR A 289 -2.20 18.21 42.85
C THR A 289 -3.21 17.32 42.10
N THR A 290 -3.41 17.58 40.81
CA THR A 290 -4.30 16.79 39.94
C THR A 290 -3.81 15.35 39.78
N ILE A 291 -2.50 15.10 39.75
CA ILE A 291 -1.98 13.72 39.71
C ILE A 291 -2.38 12.95 40.98
N VAL A 292 -2.29 13.58 42.15
CA VAL A 292 -2.61 12.95 43.42
C VAL A 292 -4.12 12.73 43.55
N GLU A 293 -4.93 13.73 43.18
CA GLU A 293 -6.38 13.67 43.21
C GLU A 293 -6.93 12.57 42.27
N TYR A 294 -6.39 12.49 41.05
CA TYR A 294 -6.82 11.53 40.04
C TYR A 294 -5.95 10.28 39.97
N ALA A 295 -5.18 9.96 41.02
CA ALA A 295 -4.31 8.80 41.04
C ALA A 295 -5.06 7.48 40.78
N GLY A 296 -6.27 7.34 41.32
CA GLY A 296 -7.16 6.19 41.07
C GLY A 296 -7.51 6.04 39.58
N PRO A 297 -8.17 7.04 38.97
CA PRO A 297 -8.45 7.05 37.53
C PRO A 297 -7.20 6.83 36.65
N ILE A 298 -6.06 7.45 36.96
CA ILE A 298 -4.81 7.27 36.21
C ILE A 298 -4.38 5.80 36.23
N LEU A 299 -4.35 5.15 37.39
CA LEU A 299 -3.96 3.74 37.50
C LEU A 299 -4.94 2.81 36.75
N ILE A 300 -6.24 3.08 36.86
CA ILE A 300 -7.27 2.31 36.15
C ILE A 300 -7.08 2.45 34.64
N LEU A 301 -6.96 3.69 34.15
CA LEU A 301 -6.79 3.96 32.72
C LEU A 301 -5.48 3.38 32.19
N SER A 302 -4.37 3.46 32.93
CA SER A 302 -3.12 2.81 32.54
C SER A 302 -3.25 1.29 32.47
N ALA A 303 -3.91 0.66 33.44
CA ALA A 303 -4.17 -0.77 33.39
C ALA A 303 -5.05 -1.14 32.17
N VAL A 304 -6.09 -0.34 31.90
CA VAL A 304 -6.97 -0.52 30.73
C VAL A 304 -6.19 -0.37 29.42
N VAL A 305 -5.31 0.61 29.30
CA VAL A 305 -4.45 0.78 28.11
C VAL A 305 -3.55 -0.44 27.92
N ILE A 306 -2.82 -0.84 28.96
CA ILE A 306 -1.89 -1.96 28.88
C ILE A 306 -2.63 -3.25 28.50
N VAL A 307 -3.68 -3.59 29.25
CA VAL A 307 -4.44 -4.83 29.03
C VAL A 307 -5.17 -4.78 27.69
N GLY A 308 -5.83 -3.67 27.37
CA GLY A 308 -6.58 -3.48 26.13
C GLY A 308 -5.67 -3.61 24.91
N MET A 309 -4.54 -2.91 24.89
CA MET A 309 -3.57 -2.99 23.79
C MET A 309 -2.99 -4.40 23.63
N ILE A 310 -2.64 -5.09 24.73
CA ILE A 310 -2.19 -6.48 24.67
C ILE A 310 -3.28 -7.37 24.06
N VAL A 311 -4.51 -7.25 24.54
CA VAL A 311 -5.65 -8.08 24.10
C VAL A 311 -5.97 -7.83 22.64
N PHE A 312 -6.24 -6.58 22.25
CA PHE A 312 -6.64 -6.25 20.89
C PHE A 312 -5.49 -6.42 19.89
N GLY A 313 -4.25 -6.10 20.27
CA GLY A 313 -3.07 -6.31 19.44
C GLY A 313 -2.77 -7.79 19.20
N THR A 314 -2.79 -8.60 20.26
CA THR A 314 -2.62 -10.06 20.13
C THR A 314 -3.75 -10.68 19.33
N PHE A 315 -5.00 -10.28 19.61
CA PHE A 315 -6.17 -10.78 18.90
C PHE A 315 -6.13 -10.44 17.41
N GLY A 316 -5.79 -9.19 17.06
CA GLY A 316 -5.67 -8.77 15.66
C GLY A 316 -4.67 -9.61 14.88
N MET A 317 -3.50 -9.88 15.48
CA MET A 317 -2.47 -10.71 14.86
C MET A 317 -2.88 -12.19 14.72
N ILE A 318 -3.65 -12.72 15.67
CA ILE A 318 -4.20 -14.09 15.57
C ILE A 318 -5.22 -14.18 14.43
N VAL A 319 -6.10 -13.18 14.31
CA VAL A 319 -7.14 -13.11 13.26
C VAL A 319 -6.53 -13.07 11.87
N THR A 320 -5.38 -12.41 11.73
CA THR A 320 -4.66 -12.27 10.45
C THR A 320 -3.74 -13.46 10.14
N GLY A 321 -3.74 -14.49 10.99
CA GLY A 321 -3.04 -15.74 10.75
C GLY A 321 -1.60 -15.79 11.25
N GLN A 322 -1.15 -14.82 12.05
CA GLN A 322 0.18 -14.87 12.64
C GLN A 322 0.25 -15.95 13.73
N SER A 323 1.45 -16.51 13.93
CA SER A 323 1.68 -17.46 15.03
C SER A 323 1.39 -16.82 16.39
N LEU A 324 0.93 -17.62 17.35
CA LEU A 324 0.65 -17.15 18.71
C LEU A 324 1.83 -16.41 19.34
N LYS A 325 3.07 -16.84 19.08
CA LYS A 325 4.27 -16.16 19.57
C LYS A 325 4.38 -14.73 19.04
N VAL A 326 4.33 -14.57 17.72
CA VAL A 326 4.39 -13.27 17.05
C VAL A 326 3.22 -12.37 17.50
N ALA A 327 2.03 -12.94 17.67
CA ALA A 327 0.87 -12.21 18.14
C ALA A 327 1.07 -11.62 19.54
N ILE A 328 1.56 -12.43 20.48
CA ILE A 328 1.86 -11.99 21.86
C ILE A 328 2.99 -10.96 21.86
N GLU A 329 4.10 -11.22 21.15
CA GLU A 329 5.21 -10.26 21.03
C GLU A 329 4.74 -8.90 20.47
N THR A 330 3.82 -8.92 19.50
CA THR A 330 3.23 -7.70 18.94
C THR A 330 2.35 -6.97 19.96
N GLY A 331 1.40 -7.66 20.60
CA GLY A 331 0.50 -7.04 21.59
C GLY A 331 1.25 -6.43 22.78
N PHE A 332 2.26 -7.13 23.30
CA PHE A 332 3.11 -6.65 24.41
C PHE A 332 4.07 -5.51 24.02
N SER A 333 4.19 -5.20 22.72
CA SER A 333 4.98 -4.06 22.25
C SER A 333 4.17 -2.77 22.08
N LEU A 334 2.83 -2.86 22.07
CA LEU A 334 1.91 -1.76 21.75
C LEU A 334 1.26 -1.15 23.02
N THR A 335 1.81 -1.38 24.21
CA THR A 335 1.12 -1.17 25.50
C THR A 335 1.06 0.28 26.00
N GLN A 336 1.35 1.27 25.16
CA GLN A 336 1.43 2.66 25.58
C GLN A 336 0.84 3.61 24.57
N ILE A 337 0.33 4.71 25.10
CA ILE A 337 -0.21 5.82 24.33
C ILE A 337 0.87 6.87 24.04
N GLY A 338 0.71 7.61 22.95
CA GLY A 338 1.77 8.44 22.38
C GLY A 338 1.45 9.90 22.13
N GLU A 339 2.28 10.51 21.28
CA GLU A 339 2.16 11.89 20.81
C GLU A 339 0.77 12.25 20.29
N PHE A 340 0.12 11.31 19.58
CA PHE A 340 -1.24 11.48 19.07
C PHE A 340 -2.28 11.67 20.16
N SER A 341 -2.11 11.02 21.31
CA SER A 341 -3.04 11.17 22.43
C SER A 341 -3.01 12.60 22.96
N PHE A 342 -1.84 13.23 23.02
CA PHE A 342 -1.71 14.64 23.41
C PHE A 342 -2.25 15.59 22.36
N ILE A 343 -2.05 15.28 21.08
CA ILE A 343 -2.60 16.09 19.99
C ILE A 343 -4.13 16.03 20.01
N ILE A 344 -4.73 14.85 20.19
CA ILE A 344 -6.20 14.69 20.31
C ILE A 344 -6.71 15.41 21.58
N ALA A 345 -5.98 15.31 22.69
CA ALA A 345 -6.33 16.02 23.93
C ALA A 345 -6.33 17.54 23.72
N SER A 346 -5.27 18.09 23.13
CA SER A 346 -5.14 19.51 22.84
C SER A 346 -6.19 20.00 21.82
N LEU A 347 -6.52 19.17 20.83
CA LEU A 347 -7.62 19.44 19.90
C LEU A 347 -8.95 19.58 20.66
N GLY A 348 -9.26 18.64 21.55
CA GLY A 348 -10.46 18.70 22.39
C GLY A 348 -10.51 19.93 23.29
N MET A 349 -9.38 20.30 23.89
CA MET A 349 -9.24 21.54 24.68
C MET A 349 -9.47 22.79 23.83
N SER A 350 -8.87 22.86 22.63
CA SER A 350 -9.00 24.01 21.72
C SER A 350 -10.42 24.20 21.17
N LEU A 351 -11.16 23.10 21.07
CA LEU A 351 -12.57 23.11 20.67
C LEU A 351 -13.50 23.37 21.86
N GLY A 352 -12.98 23.46 23.09
CA GLY A 352 -13.77 23.68 24.30
C GLY A 352 -14.64 22.48 24.72
N VAL A 353 -14.41 21.30 24.13
CA VAL A 353 -15.24 20.11 24.35
C VAL A 353 -14.64 19.11 25.34
N LEU A 354 -13.35 19.25 25.62
CA LEU A 354 -12.65 18.40 26.59
C LEU A 354 -12.50 19.15 27.91
N GLU A 355 -12.86 18.49 29.00
CA GLU A 355 -12.66 19.05 30.34
C GLU A 355 -11.17 19.18 30.67
N PRO A 356 -10.72 20.31 31.27
CA PRO A 356 -9.30 20.55 31.58
C PRO A 356 -8.65 19.48 32.46
N SER A 357 -9.43 18.79 33.29
CA SER A 357 -8.97 17.71 34.18
C SER A 357 -8.50 16.46 33.41
N ILE A 358 -9.06 16.19 32.22
CA ILE A 358 -8.75 14.97 31.45
C ILE A 358 -7.36 15.04 30.83
N TYR A 359 -6.90 16.23 30.46
CA TYR A 359 -5.61 16.40 29.81
C TYR A 359 -4.43 15.93 30.69
N PRO A 360 -4.27 16.41 31.95
CA PRO A 360 -3.23 15.90 32.85
C PRO A 360 -3.33 14.40 33.14
N ILE A 361 -4.55 13.83 33.21
CA ILE A 361 -4.77 12.40 33.44
C ILE A 361 -4.17 11.59 32.29
N VAL A 362 -4.47 11.97 31.04
CA VAL A 362 -3.94 11.28 29.84
C VAL A 362 -2.43 11.42 29.74
N VAL A 363 -1.87 12.58 30.11
CA VAL A 363 -0.42 12.77 30.19
C VAL A 363 0.23 11.83 31.21
N ALA A 364 -0.33 11.73 32.41
CA ALA A 364 0.15 10.81 33.43
C ALA A 364 0.04 9.33 33.00
N VAL A 365 -1.06 8.95 32.34
CA VAL A 365 -1.25 7.61 31.77
C VAL A 365 -0.17 7.32 30.70
N SER A 366 0.15 8.27 29.82
CA SER A 366 1.20 8.09 28.82
C SER A 366 2.58 7.93 29.45
N VAL A 367 2.91 8.73 30.46
CA VAL A 367 4.18 8.63 31.19
C VAL A 367 4.31 7.25 31.85
N LEU A 368 3.27 6.79 32.55
CA LEU A 368 3.27 5.50 33.25
C LEU A 368 3.36 4.32 32.28
N THR A 369 2.60 4.37 31.19
CA THR A 369 2.63 3.31 30.16
C THR A 369 3.96 3.29 29.42
N THR A 370 4.51 4.45 29.05
CA THR A 370 5.84 4.58 28.44
C THR A 370 6.95 3.98 29.32
N PHE A 371 6.92 4.26 30.62
CA PHE A 371 7.89 3.71 31.56
C PHE A 371 7.79 2.18 31.67
N THR A 372 6.58 1.65 31.60
CA THR A 372 6.32 0.20 31.76
C THR A 372 6.53 -0.61 30.48
N THR A 373 6.45 -0.01 29.28
CA THR A 373 6.60 -0.70 27.98
C THR A 373 7.82 -1.61 27.87
N PRO A 374 9.06 -1.19 28.21
CA PRO A 374 10.23 -2.06 28.03
C PRO A 374 10.14 -3.35 28.87
N TYR A 375 9.41 -3.31 29.99
CA TYR A 375 9.17 -4.46 30.84
C TYR A 375 8.14 -5.40 30.22
N PHE A 376 7.06 -4.87 29.65
CA PHE A 376 6.07 -5.68 28.92
C PHE A 376 6.69 -6.35 27.69
N ILE A 377 7.50 -5.65 26.90
CA ILE A 377 8.21 -6.26 25.75
C ILE A 377 9.05 -7.47 26.21
N LYS A 378 9.78 -7.36 27.33
CA LYS A 378 10.54 -8.49 27.89
C LYS A 378 9.66 -9.60 28.44
N MET A 379 8.46 -9.27 28.93
CA MET A 379 7.51 -10.23 29.49
C MET A 379 6.75 -11.03 28.42
N ALA A 380 6.83 -10.64 27.14
CA ALA A 380 6.16 -11.33 26.04
C ALA A 380 6.57 -12.81 25.91
N ASP A 381 7.88 -13.10 25.97
CA ASP A 381 8.42 -14.47 25.87
C ASP A 381 7.98 -15.39 27.03
N PRO A 382 8.15 -15.03 28.32
CA PRO A 382 7.70 -15.88 29.42
C PRO A 382 6.17 -16.02 29.43
N PHE A 383 5.43 -14.97 29.07
CA PHE A 383 3.97 -15.06 28.94
C PHE A 383 3.56 -16.04 27.85
N TYR A 384 4.22 -16.02 26.68
CA TYR A 384 3.98 -16.98 25.62
C TYR A 384 4.19 -18.44 26.09
N GLU A 385 5.24 -18.73 26.86
CA GLU A 385 5.46 -20.09 27.39
C GLU A 385 4.37 -20.52 28.39
N ILE A 386 3.87 -19.59 29.21
CA ILE A 386 2.73 -19.86 30.12
C ILE A 386 1.47 -20.17 29.32
N VAL A 387 1.14 -19.34 28.33
CA VAL A 387 -0.04 -19.53 27.48
C VAL A 387 0.06 -20.84 26.73
N LYS A 388 1.23 -21.16 26.16
CA LYS A 388 1.50 -22.41 25.46
C LYS A 388 1.27 -23.64 26.33
N ARG A 389 1.69 -23.62 27.61
CA ARG A 389 1.46 -24.73 28.55
C ARG A 389 -0.01 -24.95 28.91
N HIS A 390 -0.80 -23.87 28.97
CA HIS A 390 -2.22 -23.92 29.35
C HIS A 390 -3.16 -23.98 28.13
N LEU A 391 -2.63 -23.91 26.92
CA LEU A 391 -3.43 -23.86 25.70
C LEU A 391 -4.16 -25.20 25.49
N PRO A 392 -5.50 -25.23 25.36
CA PRO A 392 -6.21 -26.48 25.10
C PRO A 392 -5.80 -27.09 23.76
N ARG A 393 -5.84 -28.43 23.64
CA ARG A 393 -5.42 -29.17 22.42
C ARG A 393 -6.10 -28.68 21.14
N ARG A 394 -7.35 -28.21 21.23
CA ARG A 394 -8.11 -27.64 20.10
C ARG A 394 -7.52 -26.34 19.53
N LEU A 395 -6.74 -25.60 20.31
CA LEU A 395 -6.16 -24.31 19.92
C LEU A 395 -4.67 -24.42 19.52
N HIS A 396 -4.07 -25.62 19.56
CA HIS A 396 -2.66 -25.82 19.19
C HIS A 396 -2.37 -25.42 17.73
N PHE A 397 -3.37 -25.41 16.84
CA PHE A 397 -3.23 -24.91 15.47
C PHE A 397 -2.76 -23.44 15.39
N LEU A 398 -3.01 -22.64 16.44
CA LEU A 398 -2.54 -21.25 16.53
C LEU A 398 -1.03 -21.14 16.72
N ILE A 399 -0.38 -22.21 17.20
CA ILE A 399 1.07 -22.29 17.36
C ILE A 399 1.72 -22.62 16.00
N ASP A 400 1.14 -23.56 15.25
CA ASP A 400 1.73 -24.12 14.03
C ASP A 400 1.39 -23.36 12.74
N ARG A 401 0.53 -22.34 12.83
CA ARG A 401 -0.08 -21.62 11.69
C ARG A 401 0.92 -21.00 10.69
N TYR A 402 2.20 -20.89 11.03
CA TYR A 402 3.22 -20.28 10.18
C TYR A 402 4.37 -21.20 9.76
N SER A 403 4.44 -22.44 10.27
CA SER A 403 5.52 -23.36 9.86
C SER A 403 5.25 -24.04 8.52
N LYS A 404 3.99 -24.12 8.07
CA LYS A 404 3.61 -24.80 6.82
C LYS A 404 3.35 -23.89 5.61
N GLU A 405 2.91 -22.65 5.79
CA GLU A 405 2.48 -21.78 4.67
C GLU A 405 3.51 -20.73 4.22
N ALA A 406 4.63 -20.58 4.93
CA ALA A 406 5.71 -19.66 4.54
C ALA A 406 6.60 -20.20 3.39
N ASN A 407 6.47 -21.48 3.01
CA ASN A 407 7.18 -22.10 1.88
C ASN A 407 6.34 -22.24 0.60
N SER A 408 5.06 -21.89 0.61
CA SER A 408 4.24 -21.91 -0.60
C SER A 408 4.32 -20.57 -1.32
N ALA A 409 5.10 -20.56 -2.41
CA ALA A 409 5.20 -19.49 -3.42
C ALA A 409 3.83 -19.01 -3.99
N ASP A 410 2.75 -19.75 -3.70
CA ASP A 410 1.38 -19.54 -4.18
C ASP A 410 0.66 -18.32 -3.54
N THR A 411 1.08 -17.88 -2.33
CA THR A 411 0.46 -16.73 -1.64
C THR A 411 0.98 -15.39 -2.18
N ALA A 412 2.24 -15.34 -2.60
CA ALA A 412 2.86 -14.16 -3.21
C ALA A 412 2.25 -13.85 -4.59
N GLU A 413 1.93 -14.89 -5.37
CA GLU A 413 1.19 -14.74 -6.63
C GLU A 413 -0.25 -14.26 -6.41
N ARG A 414 -1.00 -14.82 -5.45
CA ARG A 414 -2.38 -14.37 -5.14
C ARG A 414 -2.45 -12.92 -4.63
N GLN A 415 -1.54 -12.49 -3.76
CA GLN A 415 -1.49 -11.09 -3.29
C GLN A 415 -1.07 -10.12 -4.39
N SER A 416 -0.13 -10.51 -5.25
CA SER A 416 0.29 -9.74 -6.44
C SER A 416 -0.90 -9.42 -7.37
N ILE A 417 -1.75 -10.43 -7.62
CA ILE A 417 -2.89 -10.30 -8.53
C ILE A 417 -3.95 -9.35 -7.98
N TRP A 418 -4.37 -9.50 -6.73
CA TRP A 418 -5.33 -8.57 -6.12
C TRP A 418 -4.79 -7.15 -6.01
N LYS A 419 -3.51 -6.99 -5.65
CA LYS A 419 -2.87 -5.67 -5.56
C LYS A 419 -2.81 -4.97 -6.93
N MET A 420 -2.51 -5.70 -8.00
CA MET A 420 -2.56 -5.18 -9.37
C MET A 420 -3.98 -4.75 -9.77
N PHE A 421 -5.00 -5.56 -9.47
CA PHE A 421 -6.39 -5.25 -9.80
C PHE A 421 -6.94 -4.09 -8.96
N ILE A 422 -6.77 -4.12 -7.63
CA ILE A 422 -7.21 -3.05 -6.75
C ILE A 422 -6.56 -1.73 -7.18
N ARG A 423 -5.24 -1.68 -7.36
CA ARG A 423 -4.56 -0.44 -7.77
C ARG A 423 -5.06 0.11 -9.12
N ARG A 424 -5.29 -0.77 -10.10
CA ARG A 424 -5.73 -0.38 -11.45
C ARG A 424 -7.19 0.09 -11.49
N TYR A 425 -8.05 -0.48 -10.67
CA TYR A 425 -9.48 -0.15 -10.68
C TYR A 425 -9.85 0.92 -9.64
N LEU A 426 -9.23 0.91 -8.46
CA LEU A 426 -9.59 1.78 -7.33
C LEU A 426 -9.34 3.26 -7.61
N TRP A 427 -8.24 3.62 -8.30
CA TRP A 427 -8.01 5.01 -8.70
C TRP A 427 -9.10 5.56 -9.63
N ARG A 428 -9.51 4.79 -10.65
CA ARG A 428 -10.59 5.19 -11.57
C ARG A 428 -11.94 5.24 -10.86
N MET A 429 -12.23 4.26 -10.00
CA MET A 429 -13.46 4.26 -9.20
C MET A 429 -13.53 5.48 -8.29
N MET A 430 -12.43 5.82 -7.60
CA MET A 430 -12.35 7.00 -6.74
C MET A 430 -12.55 8.29 -7.55
N LEU A 431 -11.84 8.46 -8.66
CA LEU A 431 -11.96 9.62 -9.53
C LEU A 431 -13.40 9.81 -10.03
N TYR A 432 -14.04 8.76 -10.56
CA TYR A 432 -15.42 8.87 -11.04
C TYR A 432 -16.43 9.06 -9.90
N SER A 433 -16.20 8.46 -8.73
CA SER A 433 -17.05 8.67 -7.56
C SER A 433 -16.97 10.11 -7.08
N ILE A 434 -15.79 10.73 -7.04
CA ILE A 434 -15.60 12.15 -6.70
C ILE A 434 -16.37 13.04 -7.68
N VAL A 435 -16.26 12.79 -8.98
CA VAL A 435 -16.99 13.56 -10.00
C VAL A 435 -18.50 13.39 -9.87
N LEU A 436 -18.99 12.16 -9.61
CA LEU A 436 -20.42 11.91 -9.38
C LEU A 436 -20.94 12.59 -8.12
N ILE A 437 -20.16 12.62 -7.04
CA ILE A 437 -20.48 13.38 -5.82
C ILE A 437 -20.55 14.88 -6.13
N ALA A 438 -19.57 15.42 -6.86
CA ALA A 438 -19.56 16.83 -7.24
C ALA A 438 -20.78 17.21 -8.08
N ILE A 439 -21.14 16.40 -9.08
CA ILE A 439 -22.35 16.59 -9.89
C ILE A 439 -23.60 16.54 -9.01
N THR A 440 -23.67 15.61 -8.05
CA THR A 440 -24.78 15.49 -7.10
C THR A 440 -24.91 16.73 -6.22
N LEU A 441 -23.80 17.23 -5.68
CA LEU A 441 -23.78 18.42 -4.82
C LEU A 441 -24.15 19.70 -5.59
N VAL A 442 -23.61 19.89 -6.79
CA VAL A 442 -23.95 21.03 -7.66
C VAL A 442 -25.42 20.96 -8.07
N SER A 443 -25.89 19.77 -8.39
CA SER A 443 -27.30 19.50 -8.70
C SER A 443 -28.22 19.94 -7.56
N LEU A 444 -28.00 19.42 -6.36
CA LEU A 444 -28.92 19.61 -5.23
C LEU A 444 -28.85 21.01 -4.63
N ASN A 445 -27.66 21.62 -4.55
CA ASN A 445 -27.48 22.89 -3.85
C ASN A 445 -27.63 24.13 -4.75
N PHE A 446 -27.38 24.00 -6.05
CA PHE A 446 -27.40 25.15 -6.97
C PHE A 446 -28.44 24.97 -8.08
N PHE A 447 -28.38 23.87 -8.81
CA PHE A 447 -29.21 23.66 -10.00
C PHE A 447 -30.70 23.47 -9.66
N MET A 448 -31.01 22.63 -8.67
CA MET A 448 -32.40 22.34 -8.27
C MET A 448 -33.12 23.56 -7.68
N PRO A 449 -32.53 24.34 -6.75
CA PRO A 449 -33.15 25.57 -6.27
C PRO A 449 -33.37 26.60 -7.39
N TRP A 450 -32.38 26.76 -8.29
CA TRP A 450 -32.52 27.65 -9.44
C TRP A 450 -33.65 27.19 -10.38
N LEU A 451 -33.73 25.90 -10.70
CA LEU A 451 -34.77 25.34 -11.58
C LEU A 451 -36.17 25.53 -10.97
N ALA A 452 -36.29 25.43 -9.64
CA ALA A 452 -37.55 25.68 -8.92
C ALA A 452 -38.03 27.14 -9.05
N THR A 453 -37.12 28.11 -9.17
CA THR A 453 -37.50 29.52 -9.39
C THR A 453 -38.00 29.79 -10.81
N VAL A 454 -37.50 29.04 -11.80
CA VAL A 454 -37.84 29.23 -13.22
C VAL A 454 -39.09 28.44 -13.61
N MET A 455 -39.33 27.27 -13.00
CA MET A 455 -40.44 26.38 -13.31
C MET A 455 -41.05 25.75 -12.03
N PRO A 456 -42.10 26.33 -11.45
CA PRO A 456 -42.68 25.84 -10.19
C PRO A 456 -43.28 24.43 -10.29
N GLY A 457 -43.74 24.02 -11.48
CA GLY A 457 -44.35 22.72 -11.74
C GLY A 457 -43.40 21.78 -12.48
N GLY A 458 -43.12 20.60 -11.91
CA GLY A 458 -42.37 19.55 -12.61
C GLY A 458 -40.83 19.69 -12.59
N TYR A 459 -40.27 20.72 -11.93
CA TYR A 459 -38.82 20.90 -11.80
C TYR A 459 -38.10 19.68 -11.21
N LYS A 460 -38.76 18.89 -10.35
CA LYS A 460 -38.20 17.64 -9.82
C LYS A 460 -37.93 16.60 -10.90
N TYR A 461 -38.82 16.46 -11.87
CA TYR A 461 -38.66 15.50 -12.98
C TYR A 461 -37.61 15.98 -13.99
N VAL A 462 -37.67 17.25 -14.37
CA VAL A 462 -36.70 17.86 -15.29
C VAL A 462 -35.30 17.89 -14.66
N GLY A 463 -35.23 18.25 -13.37
CA GLY A 463 -34.00 18.26 -12.58
C GLY A 463 -33.38 16.87 -12.45
N ALA A 464 -34.17 15.86 -12.11
CA ALA A 464 -33.70 14.47 -12.07
C ALA A 464 -33.20 13.99 -13.45
N ALA A 465 -33.90 14.33 -14.52
CA ALA A 465 -33.51 13.93 -15.88
C ALA A 465 -32.17 14.56 -16.30
N VAL A 466 -32.01 15.88 -16.13
CA VAL A 466 -30.78 16.60 -16.48
C VAL A 466 -29.59 16.11 -15.67
N THR A 467 -29.81 15.80 -14.39
CA THR A 467 -28.74 15.40 -13.46
C THR A 467 -28.29 13.97 -13.72
N LEU A 468 -29.21 13.04 -14.01
CA LEU A 468 -28.88 11.71 -14.49
C LEU A 468 -28.15 11.76 -15.85
N LEU A 469 -28.53 12.68 -16.74
CA LEU A 469 -27.86 12.87 -18.02
C LEU A 469 -26.41 13.35 -17.82
N ALA A 470 -26.19 14.31 -16.92
CA ALA A 470 -24.85 14.77 -16.53
C ALA A 470 -24.01 13.68 -15.85
N MET A 471 -24.63 12.80 -15.06
CA MET A 471 -23.96 11.65 -14.43
C MET A 471 -23.66 10.51 -15.42
N SER A 472 -24.44 10.38 -16.50
CA SER A 472 -24.39 9.24 -17.43
C SER A 472 -23.01 8.88 -17.99
N PRO A 473 -22.13 9.81 -18.44
CA PRO A 473 -20.80 9.45 -18.93
C PRO A 473 -19.92 8.84 -17.83
N PHE A 474 -20.06 9.29 -16.59
CA PHE A 474 -19.27 8.83 -15.45
C PHE A 474 -19.82 7.52 -14.85
N LEU A 475 -21.15 7.35 -14.81
CA LEU A 475 -21.80 6.07 -14.46
C LEU A 475 -21.42 4.99 -15.48
N LEU A 476 -21.42 5.33 -16.77
CA LEU A 476 -20.98 4.43 -17.84
C LEU A 476 -19.49 4.09 -17.69
N ALA A 477 -18.63 5.09 -17.47
CA ALA A 477 -17.20 4.88 -17.26
C ALA A 477 -16.88 4.04 -16.02
N LEU A 478 -17.70 4.13 -14.97
CA LEU A 478 -17.61 3.30 -13.76
C LEU A 478 -18.01 1.84 -14.04
N SER A 479 -19.00 1.63 -14.92
CA SER A 479 -19.51 0.29 -15.28
C SER A 479 -18.60 -0.50 -16.25
N LEU A 480 -17.95 0.18 -17.20
CA LEU A 480 -17.21 -0.48 -18.29
C LEU A 480 -15.88 -1.12 -17.81
N PRO A 481 -15.53 -2.34 -18.27
CA PRO A 481 -14.26 -2.98 -17.91
C PRO A 481 -13.05 -2.24 -18.48
N THR A 482 -11.93 -2.25 -17.75
CA THR A 482 -10.79 -1.35 -18.00
C THR A 482 -9.76 -1.83 -19.03
N SER A 483 -10.04 -2.85 -19.86
CA SER A 483 -9.11 -3.25 -20.92
C SER A 483 -9.81 -3.96 -22.08
N LYS A 484 -9.66 -3.39 -23.27
CA LYS A 484 -9.88 -4.04 -24.57
C LYS A 484 -8.59 -4.66 -25.16
N ARG A 485 -7.43 -4.55 -24.49
CA ARG A 485 -6.12 -4.94 -25.05
C ARG A 485 -5.50 -6.21 -24.46
N VAL A 486 -6.13 -6.87 -23.48
CA VAL A 486 -5.55 -8.07 -22.82
C VAL A 486 -6.52 -9.26 -22.84
N ALA A 487 -7.63 -9.19 -23.58
CA ALA A 487 -8.68 -10.20 -23.48
C ALA A 487 -8.68 -11.27 -24.57
N ASP A 488 -7.94 -11.11 -25.67
CA ASP A 488 -8.19 -11.98 -26.84
C ASP A 488 -7.12 -13.04 -27.11
N ASN A 489 -5.99 -13.11 -26.39
CA ASN A 489 -4.97 -14.14 -26.66
C ASN A 489 -4.20 -14.71 -25.45
N VAL A 490 -4.64 -14.48 -24.21
CA VAL A 490 -4.02 -15.09 -23.03
C VAL A 490 -5.07 -15.88 -22.25
N SER A 491 -4.87 -17.18 -22.12
CA SER A 491 -5.66 -18.05 -21.26
C SER A 491 -5.50 -17.59 -19.82
N ILE A 492 -6.48 -16.81 -19.33
CA ILE A 492 -6.51 -16.30 -17.96
C ILE A 492 -6.58 -17.50 -16.99
N PRO A 493 -5.58 -17.72 -16.11
CA PRO A 493 -5.60 -18.83 -15.15
C PRO A 493 -6.85 -18.77 -14.25
N ALA A 494 -7.34 -19.93 -13.79
CA ALA A 494 -8.60 -20.03 -13.05
C ALA A 494 -8.68 -19.09 -11.81
N GLY A 495 -7.53 -18.76 -11.19
CA GLY A 495 -7.44 -17.83 -10.05
C GLY A 495 -7.79 -16.36 -10.34
N TYR A 496 -7.79 -15.92 -11.60
CA TYR A 496 -8.09 -14.52 -11.98
C TYR A 496 -9.58 -14.27 -12.24
N ARG A 497 -10.42 -15.31 -12.21
CA ARG A 497 -11.86 -15.20 -12.47
C ARG A 497 -12.60 -14.52 -11.32
N VAL A 498 -12.25 -14.84 -10.08
CA VAL A 498 -12.92 -14.32 -8.87
C VAL A 498 -12.73 -12.81 -8.68
N PRO A 499 -11.51 -12.24 -8.72
CA PRO A 499 -11.32 -10.79 -8.52
C PRO A 499 -12.05 -9.96 -9.58
N ARG A 500 -12.08 -10.43 -10.83
CA ARG A 500 -12.79 -9.75 -11.93
C ARG A 500 -14.30 -9.72 -11.74
N VAL A 501 -14.88 -10.81 -11.23
CA VAL A 501 -16.32 -10.89 -10.92
C VAL A 501 -16.65 -10.02 -9.71
N VAL A 502 -15.85 -10.09 -8.64
CA VAL A 502 -16.02 -9.25 -7.43
C VAL A 502 -15.97 -7.77 -7.79
N MET A 503 -14.97 -7.34 -8.59
CA MET A 503 -14.85 -5.94 -9.02
C MET A 503 -15.96 -5.50 -9.99
N ARG A 504 -16.56 -6.42 -10.74
CA ARG A 504 -17.74 -6.11 -11.56
C ARG A 504 -18.97 -5.89 -10.68
N ILE A 505 -19.20 -6.76 -9.69
CA ILE A 505 -20.30 -6.66 -8.75
C ILE A 505 -20.19 -5.36 -7.95
N PHE A 506 -19.00 -5.09 -7.38
CA PHE A 506 -18.76 -3.87 -6.59
C PHE A 506 -19.06 -2.59 -7.38
N ARG A 507 -18.63 -2.50 -8.64
CA ARG A 507 -18.90 -1.32 -9.49
C ARG A 507 -20.37 -1.16 -9.84
N LEU A 508 -21.10 -2.25 -10.06
CA LEU A 508 -22.54 -2.21 -10.29
C LEU A 508 -23.29 -1.73 -9.06
N ILE A 509 -22.89 -2.19 -7.87
CA ILE A 509 -23.45 -1.70 -6.60
C ILE A 509 -23.19 -0.20 -6.45
N LEU A 510 -21.98 0.26 -6.78
CA LEU A 510 -21.58 1.67 -6.66
C LEU A 510 -22.35 2.57 -7.65
N VAL A 511 -22.50 2.16 -8.91
CA VAL A 511 -23.36 2.84 -9.91
C VAL A 511 -24.80 2.95 -9.41
N LEU A 512 -25.34 1.85 -8.92
CA LEU A 512 -26.70 1.82 -8.39
C LEU A 512 -26.86 2.73 -7.18
N ALA A 513 -25.91 2.72 -6.25
CA ALA A 513 -25.95 3.57 -5.05
C ALA A 513 -26.05 5.05 -5.43
N PHE A 514 -25.30 5.50 -6.44
CA PHE A 514 -25.40 6.88 -6.93
C PHE A 514 -26.76 7.22 -7.56
N ILE A 515 -27.32 6.31 -8.35
CA ILE A 515 -28.65 6.49 -8.97
C ILE A 515 -29.75 6.53 -7.89
N VAL A 516 -29.67 5.64 -6.90
CA VAL A 516 -30.61 5.60 -5.77
C VAL A 516 -30.49 6.85 -4.90
N ASN A 517 -29.27 7.32 -4.63
CA ASN A 517 -29.02 8.51 -3.83
C ASN A 517 -29.63 9.77 -4.47
N ILE A 518 -29.45 9.99 -5.77
CA ILE A 518 -30.03 11.16 -6.46
C ILE A 518 -31.56 11.08 -6.52
N LEU A 519 -32.13 9.90 -6.82
CA LEU A 519 -33.59 9.73 -6.92
C LEU A 519 -34.29 9.85 -5.56
N SER A 520 -33.70 9.28 -4.50
CA SER A 520 -34.22 9.41 -3.14
C SER A 520 -34.16 10.84 -2.60
N SER A 521 -33.14 11.61 -2.99
CA SER A 521 -33.00 13.02 -2.62
C SER A 521 -34.02 13.94 -3.32
N ILE A 522 -34.51 13.57 -4.51
CA ILE A 522 -35.43 14.41 -5.31
C ILE A 522 -36.91 14.08 -5.07
N PHE A 523 -37.27 12.79 -4.97
CA PHE A 523 -38.68 12.35 -4.91
C PHE A 523 -39.15 11.96 -3.51
N SER A 524 -38.58 10.89 -2.94
CA SER A 524 -38.76 10.39 -1.56
C SER A 524 -38.00 9.07 -1.37
N LEU A 525 -37.73 8.69 -0.12
CA LEU A 525 -37.01 7.45 0.23
C LEU A 525 -37.66 6.18 -0.36
N THR A 526 -38.99 6.08 -0.33
CA THR A 526 -39.75 4.93 -0.86
C THR A 526 -39.68 4.83 -2.38
N ALA A 527 -39.77 5.96 -3.09
CA ALA A 527 -39.64 6.02 -4.54
C ALA A 527 -38.21 5.67 -5.00
N GLY A 528 -37.19 6.13 -4.26
CA GLY A 528 -35.77 5.81 -4.53
C GLY A 528 -35.44 4.33 -4.34
N PHE A 529 -35.97 3.69 -3.29
CA PHE A 529 -35.79 2.26 -3.07
C PHE A 529 -36.55 1.42 -4.11
N ALA A 530 -37.79 1.78 -4.47
CA ALA A 530 -38.58 1.05 -5.47
C ALA A 530 -37.93 1.09 -6.86
N THR A 531 -37.43 2.26 -7.28
CA THR A 531 -36.69 2.40 -8.55
C THR A 531 -35.31 1.74 -8.50
N GLY A 532 -34.63 1.77 -7.36
CA GLY A 532 -33.39 1.02 -7.13
C GLY A 532 -33.56 -0.49 -7.26
N ILE A 533 -34.61 -1.06 -6.66
CA ILE A 533 -34.95 -2.49 -6.78
C ILE A 533 -35.29 -2.84 -8.24
N ALA A 534 -36.09 -2.01 -8.93
CA ALA A 534 -36.42 -2.23 -10.33
C ALA A 534 -35.17 -2.24 -11.24
N LEU A 535 -34.21 -1.35 -11.00
CA LEU A 535 -32.95 -1.29 -11.74
C LEU A 535 -32.00 -2.45 -11.39
N ILE A 536 -31.98 -2.92 -10.14
CA ILE A 536 -31.26 -4.15 -9.75
C ILE A 536 -31.84 -5.36 -10.47
N VAL A 537 -33.17 -5.51 -10.48
CA VAL A 537 -33.86 -6.61 -11.17
C VAL A 537 -33.59 -6.54 -12.67
N LEU A 538 -33.64 -5.35 -13.28
CA LEU A 538 -33.32 -5.14 -14.69
C LEU A 538 -31.84 -5.47 -14.99
N ALA A 539 -30.91 -5.05 -14.14
CA ALA A 539 -29.49 -5.36 -14.28
C ALA A 539 -29.22 -6.87 -14.11
N LEU A 540 -29.85 -7.53 -13.13
CA LEU A 540 -29.80 -8.98 -12.95
C LEU A 540 -30.44 -9.73 -14.13
N PHE A 541 -31.49 -9.18 -14.74
CA PHE A 541 -32.17 -9.77 -15.89
C PHE A 541 -31.31 -9.69 -17.16
N VAL A 542 -30.68 -8.54 -17.42
CA VAL A 542 -29.71 -8.33 -18.52
C VAL A 542 -28.43 -9.15 -18.31
N LEU A 543 -28.05 -9.41 -17.06
CA LEU A 543 -26.94 -10.30 -16.69
C LEU A 543 -27.32 -11.79 -16.62
N SER A 544 -28.60 -12.14 -16.63
CA SER A 544 -29.05 -13.52 -16.55
C SER A 544 -28.68 -14.25 -17.84
N GLY A 545 -28.06 -15.43 -17.72
CA GLY A 545 -27.27 -16.10 -18.77
C GLY A 545 -27.92 -16.36 -20.13
N LYS A 546 -29.21 -16.09 -20.31
CA LYS A 546 -29.97 -16.36 -21.55
C LYS A 546 -29.63 -15.39 -22.70
N ALA A 547 -29.33 -14.12 -22.42
CA ALA A 547 -28.92 -13.16 -23.45
C ALA A 547 -27.50 -13.45 -23.99
N LYS A 548 -26.63 -13.91 -23.09
CA LYS A 548 -25.24 -14.26 -23.42
C LYS A 548 -25.14 -15.55 -24.24
N GLN A 549 -26.05 -16.50 -24.02
CA GLN A 549 -26.18 -17.72 -24.83
C GLN A 549 -26.70 -17.41 -26.24
N ARG A 550 -27.76 -16.60 -26.39
CA ARG A 550 -28.30 -16.29 -27.73
C ARG A 550 -27.35 -15.50 -28.63
N VAL A 551 -26.56 -14.59 -28.07
CA VAL A 551 -25.54 -13.85 -28.86
C VAL A 551 -24.40 -14.79 -29.26
N SER A 552 -23.95 -15.65 -28.34
CA SER A 552 -22.94 -16.67 -28.67
C SER A 552 -23.44 -17.67 -29.71
N ASP A 553 -24.72 -18.03 -29.72
CA ASP A 553 -25.31 -18.96 -30.70
C ASP A 553 -25.46 -18.35 -32.10
N ILE A 554 -25.63 -17.03 -32.19
CA ILE A 554 -25.69 -16.28 -33.44
C ILE A 554 -24.27 -16.04 -33.97
N GLU A 555 -23.34 -15.68 -33.09
CA GLU A 555 -21.92 -15.48 -33.41
C GLU A 555 -21.25 -16.80 -33.82
N ASN A 556 -21.55 -17.92 -33.14
CA ASN A 556 -21.06 -19.25 -33.50
C ASN A 556 -21.65 -19.73 -34.84
N ARG A 557 -22.91 -19.42 -35.17
CA ARG A 557 -23.49 -19.75 -36.48
C ARG A 557 -22.92 -18.91 -37.62
N PHE A 558 -22.52 -17.67 -37.34
CA PHE A 558 -21.90 -16.79 -38.32
C PHE A 558 -20.43 -17.17 -38.57
N ILE A 559 -19.66 -17.46 -37.50
CA ILE A 559 -18.25 -17.88 -37.58
C ILE A 559 -18.13 -19.30 -38.17
N ASN A 560 -19.02 -20.24 -37.82
CA ASN A 560 -18.99 -21.59 -38.39
C ASN A 560 -19.29 -21.60 -39.90
N ASN A 561 -20.06 -20.64 -40.41
CA ASN A 561 -20.28 -20.48 -41.85
C ASN A 561 -19.12 -19.78 -42.57
N LEU A 562 -18.30 -19.00 -41.85
CA LEU A 562 -17.12 -18.33 -42.41
C LEU A 562 -15.86 -19.20 -42.41
N ASN A 563 -15.78 -20.22 -41.53
CA ASN A 563 -14.58 -21.01 -41.30
C ASN A 563 -14.66 -22.50 -41.72
N GLU A 564 -15.50 -22.84 -42.70
CA GLU A 564 -15.63 -24.22 -43.21
C GLU A 564 -14.31 -24.77 -43.83
N ARG A 565 -13.42 -23.90 -44.31
CA ARG A 565 -12.12 -24.31 -44.88
C ARG A 565 -10.94 -24.35 -43.91
N GLU A 566 -11.09 -23.82 -42.68
CA GLU A 566 -9.98 -23.72 -41.72
C GLU A 566 -10.05 -24.81 -40.61
N LEU A 567 -11.22 -25.44 -40.45
CA LEU A 567 -11.47 -26.51 -39.46
C LEU A 567 -10.83 -27.87 -39.78
N ARG A 568 -10.16 -28.05 -40.93
CA ARG A 568 -9.42 -29.30 -41.23
C ARG A 568 -7.97 -29.33 -40.74
N ARG A 569 -7.42 -28.26 -40.13
CA ARG A 569 -5.96 -28.21 -39.85
C ARG A 569 -5.48 -27.97 -38.41
N SER A 570 -6.32 -27.61 -37.42
CA SER A 570 -5.75 -27.16 -36.12
C SER A 570 -5.94 -28.09 -34.90
N GLY A 571 -6.74 -29.15 -34.97
CA GLY A 571 -6.70 -30.27 -34.01
C GLY A 571 -6.60 -29.92 -32.51
N LYS A 572 -7.23 -28.84 -32.05
CA LYS A 572 -7.01 -28.31 -30.70
C LYS A 572 -8.21 -28.57 -29.79
N ASN A 573 -8.28 -29.79 -29.26
CA ASN A 573 -9.15 -30.10 -28.13
C ASN A 573 -8.68 -31.33 -27.31
N ASN A 574 -7.43 -31.32 -26.83
CA ASN A 574 -7.03 -32.28 -25.81
C ASN A 574 -5.95 -31.70 -24.88
N SER A 575 -6.34 -31.29 -23.68
CA SER A 575 -5.44 -31.07 -22.54
C SER A 575 -5.81 -32.07 -21.46
N VAL A 576 -5.08 -33.18 -21.42
CA VAL A 576 -5.14 -34.24 -20.41
C VAL A 576 -3.65 -34.51 -20.13
N VAL A 577 -3.06 -34.16 -19.00
CA VAL A 577 -2.91 -35.01 -17.81
C VAL A 577 -2.29 -34.16 -16.68
N SER A 578 -2.87 -34.21 -15.48
CA SER A 578 -2.30 -33.72 -14.21
C SER A 578 -1.25 -34.74 -13.71
N ASP A 579 -0.15 -34.29 -13.09
CA ASP A 579 0.91 -35.11 -12.45
C ASP A 579 2.14 -35.50 -13.30
N LEU A 580 2.37 -34.82 -14.44
CA LEU A 580 3.60 -34.96 -15.22
C LEU A 580 4.51 -33.74 -15.04
N HIS A 581 5.74 -33.97 -14.57
CA HIS A 581 6.79 -32.98 -14.37
C HIS A 581 7.89 -33.13 -15.43
N LEU A 582 8.50 -32.01 -15.79
CA LEU A 582 9.66 -31.96 -16.69
C LEU A 582 10.93 -31.78 -15.84
N ALA A 583 11.85 -32.73 -15.92
CA ALA A 583 13.16 -32.67 -15.27
C ALA A 583 14.27 -32.72 -16.33
N TYR A 584 15.42 -32.13 -16.04
CA TYR A 584 16.61 -32.22 -16.87
C TYR A 584 17.68 -32.97 -16.10
N MET A 585 18.31 -33.95 -16.76
CA MET A 585 19.29 -34.82 -16.13
C MET A 585 20.51 -34.95 -17.03
N THR A 586 21.70 -34.95 -16.45
CA THR A 586 22.94 -35.05 -17.24
C THR A 586 23.41 -36.51 -17.29
N VAL A 587 23.58 -37.04 -18.49
CA VAL A 587 23.97 -38.43 -18.71
C VAL A 587 25.42 -38.61 -18.30
N GLY A 588 25.64 -39.41 -17.26
CA GLY A 588 26.96 -39.71 -16.73
C GLY A 588 27.74 -40.73 -17.56
N ASN A 589 29.04 -40.79 -17.34
CA ASN A 589 29.97 -41.61 -18.12
C ASN A 589 29.74 -43.13 -17.98
N GLN A 590 29.14 -43.58 -16.87
CA GLN A 590 28.79 -44.99 -16.65
C GLN A 590 27.28 -45.28 -16.87
N CYS A 591 26.52 -44.38 -17.51
CA CYS A 591 25.12 -44.62 -17.78
C CYS A 591 24.95 -45.84 -18.73
N PRO A 592 24.22 -46.89 -18.33
CA PRO A 592 24.09 -48.12 -19.13
C PRO A 592 23.34 -47.92 -20.46
N ILE A 593 22.61 -46.81 -20.57
CA ILE A 593 21.81 -46.43 -21.74
C ILE A 593 22.65 -45.56 -22.72
N SER A 594 23.88 -45.22 -22.34
CA SER A 594 24.78 -44.41 -23.14
C SER A 594 25.21 -45.13 -24.42
N GLY A 595 25.17 -44.42 -25.54
CA GLY A 595 25.43 -44.93 -26.88
C GLY A 595 24.24 -45.63 -27.54
N GLU A 596 23.17 -45.95 -26.79
CA GLU A 596 21.98 -46.58 -27.36
C GLU A 596 21.05 -45.59 -28.07
N ARG A 597 20.24 -46.12 -28.99
CA ARG A 597 19.15 -45.36 -29.61
C ARG A 597 17.98 -45.27 -28.63
N LEU A 598 17.25 -44.17 -28.64
CA LEU A 598 16.09 -43.96 -27.77
C LEU A 598 15.05 -45.10 -27.85
N CYS A 599 14.86 -45.73 -29.01
CA CYS A 599 13.96 -46.88 -29.14
C CYS A 599 14.41 -48.12 -28.35
N ASN A 600 15.71 -48.28 -28.14
CA ASN A 600 16.30 -49.44 -27.46
C ASN A 600 16.61 -49.13 -25.99
N SER A 601 16.62 -47.84 -25.62
CA SER A 601 17.00 -47.33 -24.29
C SER A 601 16.20 -47.84 -23.09
N GLY A 602 15.02 -48.44 -23.32
CA GLY A 602 14.14 -48.91 -22.25
C GLY A 602 13.50 -47.83 -21.38
N LEU A 603 13.78 -46.53 -21.60
CA LEU A 603 13.34 -45.43 -20.73
C LEU A 603 11.82 -45.38 -20.52
N ARG A 604 11.05 -45.63 -21.59
CA ARG A 604 9.59 -45.63 -21.54
C ARG A 604 9.01 -46.96 -21.02
N SER A 605 9.60 -48.10 -21.37
CA SER A 605 9.08 -49.43 -21.00
C SER A 605 9.45 -49.85 -19.59
N GLN A 606 10.63 -49.44 -19.10
CA GLN A 606 11.17 -49.84 -17.79
C GLN A 606 10.93 -48.80 -16.70
N TYR A 607 11.02 -47.51 -17.03
CA TYR A 607 10.90 -46.41 -16.06
C TYR A 607 9.65 -45.54 -16.23
N GLY A 608 8.89 -45.76 -17.31
CA GLY A 608 7.63 -45.03 -17.56
C GLY A 608 7.80 -43.57 -17.96
N VAL A 609 9.03 -43.14 -18.28
CA VAL A 609 9.33 -41.74 -18.60
C VAL A 609 9.43 -41.49 -20.11
N SER A 610 9.25 -40.24 -20.54
CA SER A 610 9.40 -39.82 -21.95
C SER A 610 10.46 -38.74 -22.10
N VAL A 611 11.33 -38.86 -23.11
CA VAL A 611 12.36 -37.85 -23.38
C VAL A 611 11.77 -36.71 -24.23
N SER A 612 11.84 -35.48 -23.73
CA SER A 612 11.33 -34.28 -24.39
C SER A 612 12.39 -33.50 -25.16
N SER A 613 13.66 -33.60 -24.76
CA SER A 613 14.78 -32.90 -25.41
C SER A 613 16.12 -33.56 -25.09
N ILE A 614 17.11 -33.37 -25.95
CA ILE A 614 18.52 -33.72 -25.68
C ILE A 614 19.37 -32.49 -25.97
N THR A 615 20.11 -32.01 -24.98
CA THR A 615 21.09 -30.93 -25.15
C THR A 615 22.49 -31.53 -25.14
N ARG A 616 23.21 -31.43 -26.26
CA ARG A 616 24.58 -31.91 -26.43
C ARG A 616 25.51 -30.73 -26.63
N GLY A 617 26.20 -30.31 -25.57
CA GLY A 617 27.01 -29.09 -25.60
C GLY A 617 26.16 -27.87 -26.02
N ALA A 618 26.49 -27.26 -27.16
CA ALA A 618 25.72 -26.13 -27.73
C ALA A 618 24.53 -26.54 -28.62
N GLN A 619 24.38 -27.84 -28.92
CA GLN A 619 23.34 -28.35 -29.81
C GLN A 619 22.11 -28.80 -29.01
N PHE A 620 20.97 -28.12 -29.19
CA PHE A 620 19.69 -28.50 -28.60
C PHE A 620 18.85 -29.29 -29.61
N ILE A 621 18.49 -30.52 -29.27
CA ILE A 621 17.63 -31.40 -30.06
C ILE A 621 16.23 -31.38 -29.41
N PRO A 622 15.29 -30.57 -29.92
CA PRO A 622 13.92 -30.57 -29.44
C PRO A 622 13.18 -31.81 -29.96
N VAL A 623 12.50 -32.54 -29.08
CA VAL A 623 11.69 -33.73 -29.41
C VAL A 623 12.50 -34.77 -30.21
N PRO A 624 13.45 -35.46 -29.55
CA PRO A 624 14.35 -36.38 -30.22
C PRO A 624 13.57 -37.55 -30.83
N ARG A 625 14.01 -38.00 -32.01
CA ARG A 625 13.41 -39.11 -32.75
C ARG A 625 13.87 -40.43 -32.16
N SER A 626 13.10 -41.50 -32.37
CA SER A 626 13.40 -42.84 -31.85
C SER A 626 14.79 -43.37 -32.23
N ASN A 627 15.38 -42.85 -33.31
CA ASN A 627 16.69 -43.24 -33.82
C ASN A 627 17.88 -42.42 -33.26
N ASP A 628 17.59 -41.34 -32.53
CA ASP A 628 18.61 -40.49 -31.92
C ASP A 628 19.27 -41.23 -30.76
N ARG A 629 20.59 -41.04 -30.63
CA ARG A 629 21.41 -41.69 -29.60
C ARG A 629 21.72 -40.73 -28.47
N ILE A 630 21.76 -41.29 -27.26
CA ILE A 630 22.16 -40.60 -26.04
C ILE A 630 23.67 -40.80 -25.85
N PHE A 631 24.43 -39.77 -25.52
CA PHE A 631 25.87 -39.86 -25.22
C PHE A 631 26.18 -39.32 -23.82
N PRO A 632 27.35 -39.66 -23.24
CA PRO A 632 27.79 -39.07 -21.99
C PRO A 632 27.95 -37.55 -22.12
N GLY A 633 27.53 -36.80 -21.11
CA GLY A 633 27.49 -35.34 -21.11
C GLY A 633 26.26 -34.72 -21.77
N ASP A 634 25.39 -35.51 -22.41
CA ASP A 634 24.09 -35.02 -22.88
C ASP A 634 23.21 -34.64 -21.68
N THR A 635 22.55 -33.48 -21.74
CA THR A 635 21.48 -33.13 -20.79
C THR A 635 20.14 -33.48 -21.40
N ILE A 636 19.47 -34.50 -20.87
CA ILE A 636 18.19 -34.97 -21.39
C ILE A 636 17.02 -34.40 -20.59
N GLY A 637 16.04 -33.84 -21.28
CA GLY A 637 14.77 -33.42 -20.71
C GLY A 637 13.83 -34.62 -20.65
N ILE A 638 13.28 -34.90 -19.48
CA ILE A 638 12.46 -36.08 -19.20
C ILE A 638 11.13 -35.65 -18.58
N ILE A 639 10.04 -36.18 -19.12
CA ILE A 639 8.68 -35.97 -18.63
C ILE A 639 8.20 -37.26 -17.96
N GLY A 640 7.82 -37.16 -16.69
CA GLY A 640 7.32 -38.26 -15.87
C GLY A 640 6.73 -37.77 -14.55
N THR A 641 6.17 -38.68 -13.76
CA THR A 641 5.77 -38.39 -12.37
C THR A 641 6.99 -38.27 -11.46
N ASP A 642 6.85 -37.62 -10.30
CA ASP A 642 7.97 -37.44 -9.35
C ASP A 642 8.61 -38.78 -8.92
N GLU A 643 7.81 -39.83 -8.71
CA GLU A 643 8.31 -41.17 -8.36
C GLU A 643 9.13 -41.81 -9.51
N GLN A 644 8.74 -41.58 -10.76
CA GLN A 644 9.44 -42.12 -11.93
C GLN A 644 10.78 -41.41 -12.16
N ILE A 645 10.80 -40.08 -11.98
CA ILE A 645 12.02 -39.27 -12.12
C ILE A 645 13.04 -39.65 -11.03
N GLN A 646 12.60 -39.79 -9.77
CA GLN A 646 13.48 -40.17 -8.67
C GLN A 646 14.10 -41.57 -8.83
N ARG A 647 13.38 -42.53 -9.41
CA ARG A 647 13.91 -43.87 -9.69
C ARG A 647 14.96 -43.88 -10.80
N LEU A 648 14.87 -42.96 -11.75
CA LEU A 648 15.75 -42.90 -12.91
C LEU A 648 17.04 -42.10 -12.66
N LEU A 649 16.98 -41.08 -11.80
CA LEU A 649 18.09 -40.19 -11.47
C LEU A 649 19.42 -40.92 -11.17
N PRO A 650 19.49 -41.92 -10.27
CA PRO A 650 20.76 -42.58 -9.93
C PRO A 650 21.33 -43.46 -11.05
N VAL A 651 20.52 -43.84 -12.04
CA VAL A 651 20.96 -44.66 -13.18
C VAL A 651 21.59 -43.80 -14.26
N ILE A 652 21.06 -42.59 -14.47
CA ILE A 652 21.50 -41.70 -15.55
C ILE A 652 22.68 -40.83 -15.14
N GLU A 653 22.73 -40.32 -13.90
CA GLU A 653 23.77 -39.37 -13.46
C GLU A 653 25.01 -40.04 -12.85
N LYS A 654 25.22 -41.34 -13.10
CA LYS A 654 26.33 -42.09 -12.53
C LYS A 654 27.68 -41.64 -13.12
N ASN A 655 28.44 -40.84 -12.36
CA ASN A 655 29.79 -40.34 -12.69
C ASN A 655 30.84 -40.85 -11.69
N ASP A 656 32.11 -40.96 -12.14
CA ASP A 656 33.24 -41.17 -11.24
C ASP A 656 33.40 -39.96 -10.30
N ASP A 657 33.65 -40.22 -9.02
CA ASP A 657 33.94 -39.18 -8.03
C ASP A 657 35.18 -38.36 -8.46
N GLY A 658 34.99 -37.10 -8.88
CA GLY A 658 36.08 -36.15 -9.09
C GLY A 658 35.71 -34.86 -9.85
N GLU A 659 35.69 -33.73 -9.14
CA GLU A 659 36.10 -32.33 -9.48
C GLU A 659 36.02 -31.82 -10.94
N ALA A 660 35.68 -30.56 -11.31
CA ALA A 660 35.41 -29.29 -10.67
C ALA A 660 34.82 -28.31 -11.73
N ALA A 661 34.16 -27.25 -11.28
CA ALA A 661 33.57 -26.19 -12.10
C ALA A 661 34.61 -25.20 -12.67
N SER A 662 34.40 -24.68 -13.88
CA SER A 662 35.01 -23.42 -14.34
C SER A 662 34.07 -22.58 -15.21
N SER A 663 34.08 -21.29 -14.92
CA SER A 663 33.31 -20.20 -15.53
C SER A 663 34.07 -19.56 -16.69
N THR A 664 33.37 -19.18 -17.78
CA THR A 664 33.96 -18.33 -18.84
C THR A 664 33.02 -17.18 -19.23
N SER A 665 33.62 -16.00 -19.39
CA SER A 665 33.09 -14.67 -19.69
C SER A 665 32.38 -14.53 -21.05
N ALA A 666 31.27 -13.77 -21.09
CA ALA A 666 30.47 -13.53 -22.30
C ALA A 666 30.92 -12.27 -23.08
N VAL A 667 31.07 -12.42 -24.40
CA VAL A 667 31.22 -11.34 -25.38
C VAL A 667 29.84 -10.77 -25.74
N SER A 668 29.73 -9.46 -25.93
CA SER A 668 28.45 -8.77 -26.21
C SER A 668 27.97 -8.99 -27.65
N PHE A 669 26.90 -9.77 -27.80
CA PHE A 669 26.25 -10.11 -29.06
C PHE A 669 24.94 -9.31 -29.21
N GLY A 670 24.68 -8.68 -30.36
CA GLY A 670 23.49 -7.83 -30.56
C GLY A 670 22.99 -7.78 -32.01
N ILE A 671 21.81 -7.19 -32.22
CA ILE A 671 21.19 -6.99 -33.54
C ILE A 671 21.30 -5.51 -33.94
N TYR A 672 21.78 -5.23 -35.15
CA TYR A 672 22.00 -3.88 -35.66
C TYR A 672 21.48 -3.76 -37.11
N ASP A 673 20.92 -2.62 -37.48
CA ASP A 673 20.55 -2.29 -38.86
C ASP A 673 21.59 -1.40 -39.52
N VAL A 674 21.93 -1.70 -40.77
CA VAL A 674 22.91 -0.97 -41.57
C VAL A 674 22.32 -0.70 -42.95
N GLN A 675 22.41 0.55 -43.43
CA GLN A 675 22.03 0.90 -44.79
C GLN A 675 23.26 0.83 -45.70
N LEU A 676 23.19 0.06 -46.77
CA LEU A 676 24.32 -0.17 -47.66
C LEU A 676 24.58 1.03 -48.57
N SER A 677 25.81 1.54 -48.56
CA SER A 677 26.27 2.57 -49.49
C SER A 677 26.69 1.99 -50.85
N ASP A 678 26.83 2.85 -51.88
CA ASP A 678 27.30 2.44 -53.22
C ASP A 678 28.71 1.80 -53.20
N MET A 679 29.48 2.01 -52.13
CA MET A 679 30.83 1.45 -51.93
C MET A 679 30.86 0.22 -51.00
N SER A 680 29.70 -0.28 -50.54
CA SER A 680 29.67 -1.42 -49.63
C SER A 680 30.15 -2.70 -50.36
N PRO A 681 31.03 -3.51 -49.74
CA PRO A 681 31.57 -4.73 -50.34
C PRO A 681 30.52 -5.83 -50.56
N LEU A 682 29.31 -5.66 -50.00
CA LEU A 682 28.20 -6.59 -50.15
C LEU A 682 27.35 -6.30 -51.40
N CYS A 683 27.43 -5.10 -51.97
CA CYS A 683 26.62 -4.69 -53.13
C CYS A 683 26.95 -5.55 -54.37
N GLY A 684 25.92 -6.16 -54.96
CA GLY A 684 26.05 -7.06 -56.12
C GLY A 684 26.31 -8.53 -55.77
N ALA A 685 26.54 -8.89 -54.51
CA ALA A 685 26.69 -10.27 -54.05
C ALA A 685 25.37 -10.84 -53.50
N SER A 686 25.19 -12.17 -53.61
CA SER A 686 24.12 -12.88 -52.91
C SER A 686 24.53 -13.17 -51.45
N ILE A 687 23.56 -13.45 -50.57
CA ILE A 687 23.85 -13.80 -49.16
C ILE A 687 24.82 -14.99 -49.05
N ILE A 688 24.73 -15.94 -49.99
CA ILE A 688 25.58 -17.14 -50.01
C ILE A 688 26.99 -16.80 -50.48
N ASP A 689 27.12 -15.96 -51.52
CA ASP A 689 28.43 -15.59 -52.07
C ASP A 689 29.21 -14.60 -51.19
N ALA A 690 28.49 -13.82 -50.37
CA ALA A 690 29.07 -12.84 -49.46
C ALA A 690 29.77 -13.47 -48.25
N ASP A 691 29.48 -14.74 -47.93
CA ASP A 691 30.13 -15.53 -46.86
C ASP A 691 30.22 -14.80 -45.51
N ILE A 692 29.12 -14.15 -45.16
CA ILE A 692 29.00 -13.22 -44.03
C ILE A 692 29.25 -13.89 -42.66
N PRO A 693 28.78 -15.14 -42.41
CA PRO A 693 29.02 -15.84 -41.15
C PRO A 693 30.52 -16.07 -40.88
N ASP A 694 31.28 -16.46 -41.90
CA ASP A 694 32.68 -16.84 -41.73
C ASP A 694 33.63 -15.62 -41.79
N LYS A 695 33.34 -14.61 -42.64
CA LYS A 695 34.18 -13.41 -42.77
C LYS A 695 33.95 -12.34 -41.70
N TYR A 696 32.70 -12.15 -41.27
CA TYR A 696 32.32 -11.04 -40.38
C TYR A 696 31.71 -11.51 -39.05
N SER A 697 31.67 -12.82 -38.79
CA SER A 697 31.09 -13.42 -37.58
C SER A 697 29.66 -12.92 -37.30
N SER A 698 28.91 -12.65 -38.38
CA SER A 698 27.60 -11.99 -38.32
C SER A 698 26.59 -12.68 -39.25
N MET A 699 25.31 -12.64 -38.89
CA MET A 699 24.24 -13.26 -39.65
C MET A 699 23.22 -12.22 -40.13
N VAL A 700 22.82 -12.28 -41.40
CA VAL A 700 21.73 -11.45 -41.94
C VAL A 700 20.39 -12.02 -41.50
N ILE A 701 19.60 -11.20 -40.81
CA ILE A 701 18.26 -11.55 -40.31
C ILE A 701 17.18 -11.13 -41.31
N ALA A 702 17.34 -9.95 -41.90
CA ALA A 702 16.37 -9.37 -42.81
C ALA A 702 17.03 -8.36 -43.77
N VAL A 703 16.46 -8.21 -44.96
CA VAL A 703 16.82 -7.17 -45.93
C VAL A 703 15.55 -6.42 -46.31
N GLU A 704 15.60 -5.10 -46.23
CA GLU A 704 14.51 -4.18 -46.54
C GLU A 704 14.92 -3.30 -47.73
N ARG A 705 14.12 -3.29 -48.79
CA ARG A 705 14.30 -2.46 -49.99
C ARG A 705 13.02 -1.66 -50.22
N ASP A 706 13.13 -0.34 -50.31
CA ASP A 706 11.99 0.58 -50.52
C ASP A 706 10.80 0.34 -49.55
N GLY A 707 11.11 0.08 -48.27
CA GLY A 707 10.12 -0.12 -47.21
C GLY A 707 9.45 -1.50 -47.16
N HIS A 708 9.90 -2.46 -47.98
CA HIS A 708 9.37 -3.81 -48.02
C HIS A 708 10.48 -4.83 -47.68
N PHE A 709 10.15 -5.77 -46.77
CA PHE A 709 11.05 -6.85 -46.40
C PHE A 709 11.08 -7.95 -47.47
N ALA A 710 12.27 -8.43 -47.80
CA ALA A 710 12.42 -9.54 -48.71
C ALA A 710 11.83 -10.84 -48.11
N GLU A 711 10.84 -11.43 -48.78
CA GLU A 711 10.18 -12.68 -48.32
C GLU A 711 11.10 -13.91 -48.38
N ARG A 712 12.17 -13.86 -49.19
CA ARG A 712 13.11 -14.96 -49.40
C ARG A 712 14.54 -14.48 -49.44
N LEU A 713 15.22 -14.57 -48.29
CA LEU A 713 16.61 -14.18 -48.10
C LEU A 713 17.60 -14.94 -49.00
N ASP A 714 17.30 -16.19 -49.31
CA ASP A 714 18.15 -17.07 -50.14
C ASP A 714 18.30 -16.62 -51.60
N LYS A 715 17.48 -15.67 -52.06
CA LYS A 715 17.49 -15.14 -53.43
C LYS A 715 17.81 -13.65 -53.53
N VAL A 716 18.13 -13.00 -52.41
CA VAL A 716 18.41 -11.56 -52.39
C VAL A 716 19.83 -11.31 -52.87
N ILE A 717 19.95 -10.41 -53.85
CA ILE A 717 21.22 -9.79 -54.25
C ILE A 717 21.18 -8.37 -53.68
N PHE A 718 22.17 -8.02 -52.86
CA PHE A 718 22.21 -6.71 -52.20
C PHE A 718 22.39 -5.59 -53.23
N ALA A 719 21.62 -4.51 -53.07
CA ALA A 719 21.72 -3.32 -53.88
C ALA A 719 22.04 -2.10 -53.01
N PRO A 720 22.66 -1.06 -53.59
CA PRO A 720 22.86 0.18 -52.87
C PRO A 720 21.54 0.80 -52.41
N GLY A 721 21.49 1.27 -51.17
CA GLY A 721 20.28 1.79 -50.54
C GLY A 721 19.46 0.77 -49.72
N ASP A 722 19.76 -0.53 -49.83
CA ASP A 722 19.14 -1.57 -49.01
C ASP A 722 19.46 -1.40 -47.53
N ARG A 723 18.47 -1.66 -46.67
CA ARG A 723 18.65 -1.68 -45.21
C ARG A 723 18.69 -3.12 -44.73
N VAL A 724 19.85 -3.53 -44.21
CA VAL A 724 20.14 -4.92 -43.84
C VAL A 724 20.32 -5.03 -42.33
N TYR A 725 19.64 -6.02 -41.73
CA TYR A 725 19.65 -6.26 -40.28
C TYR A 725 20.58 -7.44 -39.98
N PHE A 726 21.62 -7.21 -39.17
CA PHE A 726 22.64 -8.21 -38.81
C PHE A 726 22.59 -8.58 -37.33
N ALA A 727 22.81 -9.86 -37.00
CA ALA A 727 23.08 -10.37 -35.65
C ALA A 727 24.56 -10.76 -35.53
N GLY A 728 25.28 -10.11 -34.61
CA GLY A 728 26.72 -10.35 -34.45
C GLY A 728 27.39 -9.38 -33.48
N PRO A 729 28.73 -9.47 -33.36
CA PRO A 729 29.54 -8.51 -32.61
C PRO A 729 29.42 -7.11 -33.22
N LYS A 730 29.32 -6.08 -32.38
CA LYS A 730 29.10 -4.69 -32.85
C LYS A 730 30.20 -4.19 -33.78
N GLU A 731 31.45 -4.57 -33.53
CA GLU A 731 32.62 -4.05 -34.24
C GLU A 731 32.71 -4.50 -35.70
N THR A 732 32.27 -5.73 -36.02
CA THR A 732 32.28 -6.27 -37.39
C THR A 732 31.11 -5.82 -38.25
N ILE A 733 29.99 -5.42 -37.62
CA ILE A 733 28.79 -4.98 -38.37
C ILE A 733 28.94 -3.55 -38.90
N TYR A 734 29.62 -2.66 -38.19
CA TYR A 734 29.82 -1.28 -38.66
C TYR A 734 30.80 -1.16 -39.84
N SER A 735 31.66 -2.16 -40.09
CA SER A 735 32.51 -2.18 -41.29
C SER A 735 31.78 -2.52 -42.60
N LEU A 736 30.47 -2.80 -42.53
CA LEU A 736 29.63 -3.19 -43.68
C LEU A 736 28.73 -2.04 -44.20
N ALA A 737 28.68 -0.91 -43.47
CA ALA A 737 27.98 0.32 -43.87
C ALA A 737 28.76 1.07 -44.95
#